data_AF-A0A8T0BM11-F1
#
_entry.id   AF-A0A8T0BM11-F1
#
_cell.length_a   1.000
_cell.length_b   1.000
_cell.length_c   1.000
_cell.angle_alpha   90.00
_cell.angle_beta   90.00
_cell.angle_gamma   90.00
#
_symmetry.space_group_name_H-M   'P 1'
#
loop_
_entity.id
_entity.type
_entity.pdbx_description
1 polymer ?
#
loop_
_entity_poly.entity_id
_entity_poly.type
_entity_poly.pdbx_seq_one_letter_code
_entity_poly.pdbx_strand_id
1 'polypeptide(L)'
;MLYISDGEHQSSAIPFYIIIKPTNDESPDFLARNITVREGDMKELDASIINAVDLDVPRDRLTFRLIQQPQHGAIIGGHHGKDVAHYRRSIKTQKTEFQVQVFTMEDLRNGMTLMYLHDDSESKQDSFIIQLSDGKHQLQRQILVNVMPVNDEKPCIIRNTGIEVEPGEARLISSAVLSAQDIDTPSTNIIYMFESVPIHGLLQIKAGQDWRTMSPGMNCSQEAVEMNLLRYVHTTEPGAPTQDSFVFHLQDGRNRSPAQHFYISLKELDKGDIALFVKPVKASRGEHVIITTDVLLAVDGTEKPEELLYMITVPPAHGHLEYIKHTGIPIHSFSQLDVVGNLVCYVHDNRATSPRERVQFVISNGKSTRNGTLEILVEMTDRVFPTLELKAGLQVPQGSTITITTDNLHLSDPDTPPHSLIFMLVQPPQYGQLIVRGFPLAPGSNFTQQNLQDLDVAYRHAGGASQIDHFTFTAADSTARGFLVGGKVQTEPVFFSIQIETLDRSAPSVTVLETLWKVELLKGGRFGIFISSRELRAQDSNVADEDLIFHILRAPYFGYLENATNGAFVRQRFTQRDLNKRNILYIINLSLEALSDSLEFAVSDTLGNTGPSHKLEFSWASVELTKTEYHVCEGKAPLSLTVQRKGNMQDSSYVTLKVKEQTAVIGKDFISSPSTLIQFDPGVASRQWKVELVEDFLEEAEEMFEVTLDSPVGAIQRGNDKAVIIIMDNKNGQCAENPSPRETGPYPKHGIIQVETLPIISRDGSEIARGDNLPQVITPASKKRLRTNGNGKIIRPSSVIRSGTDVLYTYHGIMSLTVEDETSAFNSGKKAQVQVTSRGQQRPLPAKSTSYLRTIPTNSQRGSPAPQSGFSRPESKACTPELAGFLHFNASLGQLVQCNGISWKPWTATDKVVNSQKCPQGWTYHSHHCYLLSTGRKATWNDAARACRERFQSNLVSVLSKADMDWLWDFSDRKPFWIGLNARASKGQWEWVDGEPVSYTNWRRGPPRTRIKGNKKCVLVWRGTNWQIRDCKKGKGHSYVCYVKT
;
A
#
# COMPACT_ATOMS: atom_id res chain seq x y z
N MET A 1 19.75 42.37 -105.89
CA MET A 1 19.44 42.88 -107.25
C MET A 1 18.61 44.13 -107.11
N LEU A 2 18.94 45.19 -107.85
CA LEU A 2 18.17 46.42 -107.94
C LEU A 2 17.72 46.60 -109.39
N TYR A 3 16.45 46.92 -109.59
CA TYR A 3 15.93 47.46 -110.84
C TYR A 3 15.06 48.68 -110.51
N ILE A 4 14.87 49.56 -111.48
CA ILE A 4 14.07 50.77 -111.33
C ILE A 4 12.82 50.62 -112.20
N SER A 5 11.66 51.01 -111.68
CA SER A 5 10.38 50.96 -112.38
C SER A 5 9.55 52.20 -112.05
N ASP A 6 8.78 52.66 -113.03
CA ASP A 6 7.79 53.75 -112.90
C ASP A 6 6.40 53.25 -112.51
N GLY A 7 6.19 51.93 -112.48
CA GLY A 7 4.91 51.26 -112.26
C GLY A 7 4.38 50.50 -113.48
N GLU A 8 4.83 50.82 -114.70
CA GLU A 8 4.41 50.15 -115.95
C GLU A 8 5.60 49.50 -116.69
N HIS A 9 6.78 50.09 -116.62
CA HIS A 9 8.03 49.60 -117.22
C HIS A 9 9.09 49.35 -116.16
N GLN A 10 9.99 48.40 -116.38
CA GLN A 10 11.09 48.08 -115.46
C GLN A 10 12.43 47.92 -116.17
N SER A 11 13.51 48.40 -115.55
CA SER A 11 14.87 48.21 -116.05
C SER A 11 15.32 46.75 -115.93
N SER A 12 16.41 46.39 -116.65
CA SER A 12 17.17 45.19 -116.30
C SER A 12 17.69 45.27 -114.86
N ALA A 13 17.75 44.13 -114.18
CA ALA A 13 18.13 44.05 -112.77
C ALA A 13 19.65 43.88 -112.61
N ILE A 14 20.26 44.75 -111.83
CA ILE A 14 21.71 44.83 -111.60
C ILE A 14 22.04 44.36 -110.18
N PRO A 15 23.13 43.61 -109.94
CA PRO A 15 23.56 43.26 -108.58
C PRO A 15 24.10 44.50 -107.85
N PHE A 16 23.26 45.10 -107.01
CA PHE A 16 23.67 46.10 -106.01
C PHE A 16 24.12 45.40 -104.72
N TYR A 17 25.30 45.77 -104.21
CA TYR A 17 25.89 45.23 -102.99
C TYR A 17 26.02 46.33 -101.94
N ILE A 18 25.41 46.12 -100.77
CA ILE A 18 25.63 46.98 -99.60
C ILE A 18 26.84 46.42 -98.85
N ILE A 19 27.96 47.12 -98.91
CA ILE A 19 29.15 46.79 -98.12
C ILE A 19 29.04 47.52 -96.77
N ILE A 20 28.54 46.81 -95.76
CA ILE A 20 28.61 47.26 -94.38
C ILE A 20 30.08 47.20 -93.95
N LYS A 21 30.60 48.33 -93.44
CA LYS A 21 31.90 48.36 -92.77
C LYS A 21 31.65 48.30 -91.26
N PRO A 22 32.14 47.29 -90.53
CA PRO A 22 32.04 47.29 -89.08
C PRO A 22 32.81 48.49 -88.53
N THR A 23 32.23 49.11 -87.52
CA THR A 23 32.85 50.15 -86.69
C THR A 23 32.94 49.56 -85.29
N ASN A 24 33.96 49.90 -84.51
CA ASN A 24 33.97 49.54 -83.09
C ASN A 24 33.08 50.56 -82.36
N ASP A 25 31.85 50.18 -82.04
CA ASP A 25 30.94 50.97 -81.20
C ASP A 25 30.28 50.22 -80.03
N GLU A 26 30.24 48.89 -80.02
CA GLU A 26 30.02 48.10 -78.80
C GLU A 26 31.31 47.90 -77.97
N SER A 27 31.19 47.57 -76.68
CA SER A 27 32.32 47.22 -75.80
C SER A 27 32.35 45.71 -75.51
N PRO A 28 33.51 45.05 -75.51
CA PRO A 28 33.60 43.59 -75.39
C PRO A 28 33.05 43.04 -74.06
N ASP A 29 32.39 41.89 -74.10
CA ASP A 29 32.09 41.14 -72.88
C ASP A 29 33.37 40.46 -72.37
N PHE A 30 33.59 40.53 -71.05
CA PHE A 30 34.80 40.02 -70.39
C PHE A 30 34.43 39.19 -69.15
N LEU A 31 34.47 37.87 -69.33
CA LEU A 31 34.38 36.88 -68.28
C LEU A 31 35.74 36.73 -67.58
N ALA A 32 35.75 37.00 -66.28
CA ALA A 32 36.83 36.68 -65.36
C ALA A 32 36.23 35.99 -64.12
N ARG A 33 36.80 34.87 -63.67
CA ARG A 33 36.37 34.16 -62.47
C ARG A 33 37.51 33.94 -61.48
N ASN A 34 37.16 33.92 -60.20
CA ASN A 34 38.08 33.52 -59.12
C ASN A 34 38.48 32.06 -59.27
N ILE A 35 39.69 31.73 -58.81
CA ILE A 35 40.27 30.40 -58.90
C ILE A 35 40.58 29.82 -57.51
N THR A 36 40.85 28.52 -57.48
CA THR A 36 41.36 27.85 -56.29
C THR A 36 42.49 26.92 -56.72
N VAL A 37 43.58 26.95 -55.96
CA VAL A 37 44.83 26.23 -56.20
C VAL A 37 45.31 25.69 -54.84
N ARG A 38 46.16 24.67 -54.83
CA ARG A 38 46.88 24.31 -53.61
C ARG A 38 48.17 25.12 -53.54
N GLU A 39 48.70 25.23 -52.33
CA GLU A 39 50.05 25.70 -52.14
C GLU A 39 51.04 24.89 -53.00
N GLY A 40 51.91 25.62 -53.69
CA GLY A 40 52.90 25.12 -54.62
C GLY A 40 52.41 24.58 -55.98
N ASP A 41 51.15 24.21 -56.09
CA ASP A 41 50.53 23.69 -57.31
C ASP A 41 50.34 24.76 -58.39
N MET A 42 50.00 24.31 -59.60
CA MET A 42 49.63 25.17 -60.72
C MET A 42 48.15 25.01 -61.11
N LYS A 43 47.50 26.12 -61.46
CA LYS A 43 46.11 26.15 -61.92
C LYS A 43 46.01 26.77 -63.32
N GLU A 44 45.59 25.94 -64.27
CA GLU A 44 45.25 26.35 -65.64
C GLU A 44 44.10 27.37 -65.64
N LEU A 45 44.25 28.42 -66.45
CA LEU A 45 43.32 29.54 -66.60
C LEU A 45 42.59 29.40 -67.94
N ASP A 46 41.73 28.38 -68.02
CA ASP A 46 40.99 28.01 -69.23
C ASP A 46 39.86 29.01 -69.59
N ALA A 47 39.19 28.76 -70.72
CA ALA A 47 38.09 29.58 -71.25
C ALA A 47 36.81 29.60 -70.37
N SER A 48 36.75 28.86 -69.26
CA SER A 48 35.71 28.99 -68.24
C SER A 48 36.09 29.99 -67.13
N ILE A 49 37.37 30.37 -67.05
CA ILE A 49 37.95 31.28 -66.06
C ILE A 49 38.25 32.64 -66.69
N ILE A 50 38.86 32.68 -67.88
CA ILE A 50 39.15 33.90 -68.67
C ILE A 50 38.61 33.71 -70.08
N ASN A 51 37.67 34.56 -70.50
CA ASN A 51 37.17 34.58 -71.88
C ASN A 51 36.66 35.97 -72.25
N ALA A 52 36.80 36.33 -73.53
CA ALA A 52 36.26 37.57 -74.08
C ALA A 52 35.59 37.36 -75.43
N VAL A 53 34.49 38.08 -75.67
CA VAL A 53 33.78 38.10 -76.94
C VAL A 53 33.37 39.53 -77.27
N ASP A 54 33.56 39.89 -78.53
CA ASP A 54 33.18 41.16 -79.12
C ASP A 54 32.45 40.85 -80.45
N LEU A 55 31.52 41.70 -80.86
CA LEU A 55 30.73 41.54 -82.09
C LEU A 55 31.26 42.39 -83.25
N ASP A 56 31.92 43.51 -82.96
CA ASP A 56 32.47 44.46 -83.93
C ASP A 56 33.94 44.16 -84.23
N VAL A 57 34.68 43.68 -83.22
CA VAL A 57 36.14 43.47 -83.26
C VAL A 57 36.47 41.97 -83.33
N PRO A 58 37.18 41.51 -84.38
CA PRO A 58 37.58 40.11 -84.47
C PRO A 58 38.64 39.76 -83.40
N ARG A 59 38.60 38.50 -82.93
CA ARG A 59 39.22 38.06 -81.67
C ARG A 59 40.75 38.12 -81.64
N ASP A 60 41.40 38.15 -82.80
CA ASP A 60 42.84 38.41 -82.97
C ASP A 60 43.27 39.80 -82.49
N ARG A 61 42.32 40.74 -82.43
CA ARG A 61 42.56 42.14 -82.02
C ARG A 61 42.15 42.42 -80.58
N LEU A 62 41.56 41.44 -79.89
CA LEU A 62 41.25 41.50 -78.46
C LEU A 62 42.52 41.18 -77.66
N THR A 63 43.04 42.19 -76.98
CA THR A 63 44.30 42.14 -76.23
C THR A 63 44.05 42.12 -74.72
N PHE A 64 44.60 41.13 -74.03
CA PHE A 64 44.66 41.08 -72.57
C PHE A 64 46.02 41.58 -72.09
N ARG A 65 46.03 42.33 -70.98
CA ARG A 65 47.22 42.82 -70.30
C ARG A 65 47.12 42.61 -68.79
N LEU A 66 48.15 42.07 -68.19
CA LEU A 66 48.25 41.92 -66.75
C LEU A 66 48.73 43.26 -66.13
N ILE A 67 47.85 43.93 -65.40
CA ILE A 67 48.09 45.27 -64.83
C ILE A 67 48.69 45.17 -63.43
N GLN A 68 48.16 44.25 -62.61
CA GLN A 68 48.72 43.89 -61.32
C GLN A 68 49.08 42.40 -61.36
N GLN A 69 50.36 42.11 -61.11
CA GLN A 69 50.86 40.75 -60.93
C GLN A 69 50.37 40.17 -59.58
N PRO A 70 50.25 38.84 -59.46
CA PRO A 70 50.10 38.17 -58.16
C PRO A 70 51.26 38.50 -57.20
N GLN A 71 50.99 38.40 -55.89
CA GLN A 71 51.98 38.62 -54.82
C GLN A 71 52.67 37.33 -54.36
N HIS A 72 51.98 36.19 -54.44
CA HIS A 72 52.40 34.87 -53.94
C HIS A 72 52.39 33.81 -55.06
N GLY A 73 52.80 34.23 -56.26
CA GLY A 73 52.77 33.39 -57.45
C GLY A 73 53.21 34.10 -58.71
N ALA A 74 52.97 33.46 -59.86
CA ALA A 74 53.24 34.02 -61.19
C ALA A 74 52.20 33.55 -62.21
N ILE A 75 51.86 34.42 -63.16
CA ILE A 75 51.13 34.05 -64.38
C ILE A 75 52.13 33.64 -65.45
N ILE A 76 52.09 32.37 -65.83
CA ILE A 76 52.96 31.78 -66.84
C ILE A 76 52.17 31.31 -68.07
N GLY A 77 52.85 31.28 -69.21
CA GLY A 77 52.29 30.80 -70.47
C GLY A 77 53.27 29.92 -71.22
N GLY A 78 52.75 28.93 -71.93
CA GLY A 78 53.59 28.07 -72.77
C GLY A 78 52.80 27.07 -73.60
N HIS A 79 53.53 26.35 -74.47
CA HIS A 79 53.03 25.28 -75.33
C HIS A 79 53.48 23.88 -74.86
N HIS A 80 53.92 23.74 -73.60
CA HIS A 80 54.61 22.55 -73.09
C HIS A 80 53.90 21.89 -71.90
N GLY A 81 52.62 21.57 -72.09
CA GLY A 81 51.87 20.66 -71.23
C GLY A 81 51.74 21.11 -69.77
N LYS A 82 51.54 20.13 -68.87
CA LYS A 82 51.25 20.34 -67.44
C LYS A 82 52.37 19.85 -66.51
N ASP A 83 53.63 19.95 -66.95
CA ASP A 83 54.80 19.55 -66.15
C ASP A 83 55.20 20.67 -65.17
N VAL A 84 54.68 20.58 -63.95
CA VAL A 84 54.98 21.48 -62.82
C VAL A 84 56.50 21.59 -62.57
N ALA A 85 57.23 20.49 -62.69
CA ALA A 85 58.65 20.42 -62.35
C ALA A 85 59.55 21.09 -63.40
N HIS A 86 59.13 21.06 -64.67
CA HIS A 86 59.77 21.84 -65.73
C HIS A 86 59.65 23.35 -65.46
N TYR A 87 58.43 23.86 -65.30
CA TYR A 87 58.20 25.30 -65.06
C TYR A 87 58.84 25.80 -63.76
N ARG A 88 58.75 25.06 -62.65
CA ARG A 88 59.41 25.40 -61.37
C ARG A 88 60.93 25.55 -61.49
N ARG A 89 61.60 24.77 -62.34
CA ARG A 89 63.06 24.92 -62.59
C ARG A 89 63.33 26.17 -63.43
N SER A 90 62.67 26.32 -64.57
CA SER A 90 62.92 27.41 -65.52
C SER A 90 62.70 28.79 -64.91
N ILE A 91 61.73 28.95 -64.00
CA ILE A 91 61.49 30.22 -63.28
C ILE A 91 62.65 30.56 -62.32
N LYS A 92 63.32 29.56 -61.73
CA LYS A 92 64.48 29.77 -60.85
C LYS A 92 65.77 30.08 -61.61
N THR A 93 65.87 29.79 -62.91
CA THR A 93 67.06 30.05 -63.75
C THR A 93 66.90 31.19 -64.76
N GLN A 94 65.71 31.36 -65.36
CA GLN A 94 65.40 32.32 -66.43
C GLN A 94 64.08 33.04 -66.12
N LYS A 95 64.14 34.03 -65.22
CA LYS A 95 62.97 34.66 -64.57
C LYS A 95 61.97 35.35 -65.50
N THR A 96 62.33 35.61 -66.76
CA THR A 96 61.58 36.50 -67.68
C THR A 96 61.02 35.81 -68.93
N GLU A 97 61.37 34.55 -69.22
CA GLU A 97 61.10 33.93 -70.53
C GLU A 97 59.71 33.26 -70.61
N PHE A 98 59.04 33.05 -69.47
CA PHE A 98 57.75 32.37 -69.37
C PHE A 98 56.63 33.21 -68.71
N GLN A 99 56.93 34.42 -68.22
CA GLN A 99 55.95 35.30 -67.57
C GLN A 99 55.14 36.08 -68.61
N VAL A 100 53.81 35.99 -68.53
CA VAL A 100 52.92 36.62 -69.51
C VAL A 100 52.46 37.99 -69.01
N GLN A 101 52.80 39.04 -69.74
CA GLN A 101 52.31 40.41 -69.48
C GLN A 101 51.20 40.85 -70.44
N VAL A 102 51.23 40.36 -71.69
CA VAL A 102 50.25 40.65 -72.75
C VAL A 102 50.01 39.37 -73.56
N PHE A 103 48.76 39.10 -73.93
CA PHE A 103 48.35 37.98 -74.80
C PHE A 103 47.05 38.32 -75.54
N THR A 104 46.73 37.63 -76.63
CA THR A 104 45.45 37.78 -77.37
C THR A 104 44.51 36.60 -77.10
N MET A 105 43.23 36.76 -77.47
CA MET A 105 42.28 35.64 -77.41
C MET A 105 42.58 34.55 -78.47
N GLU A 106 43.33 34.89 -79.52
CA GLU A 106 43.75 33.96 -80.58
C GLU A 106 44.99 33.14 -80.18
N ASP A 107 45.86 33.65 -79.31
CA ASP A 107 46.99 32.87 -78.74
C ASP A 107 46.48 31.70 -77.90
N LEU A 108 45.51 31.95 -77.01
CA LEU A 108 44.85 30.92 -76.21
C LEU A 108 44.19 29.84 -77.09
N ARG A 109 43.62 30.26 -78.24
CA ARG A 109 42.98 29.37 -79.21
C ARG A 109 43.99 28.54 -80.02
N ASN A 110 45.19 29.08 -80.29
CA ASN A 110 46.29 28.38 -80.95
C ASN A 110 47.19 27.58 -79.99
N GLY A 111 46.68 27.26 -78.79
CA GLY A 111 47.34 26.33 -77.87
C GLY A 111 48.34 26.96 -76.91
N MET A 112 48.30 28.28 -76.69
CA MET A 112 48.96 28.89 -75.53
C MET A 112 48.19 28.50 -74.27
N THR A 113 48.82 27.70 -73.40
CA THR A 113 48.23 27.33 -72.11
C THR A 113 48.63 28.37 -71.07
N LEU A 114 47.67 29.16 -70.57
CA LEU A 114 47.88 30.14 -69.50
C LEU A 114 47.66 29.47 -68.13
N MET A 115 48.58 29.66 -67.19
CA MET A 115 48.53 29.00 -65.88
C MET A 115 48.98 29.97 -64.77
N TYR A 116 48.28 29.95 -63.64
CA TYR A 116 48.78 30.48 -62.37
C TYR A 116 49.67 29.42 -61.72
N LEU A 117 50.84 29.79 -61.21
CA LEU A 117 51.69 28.95 -60.37
C LEU A 117 51.87 29.64 -59.01
N HIS A 118 51.61 28.93 -57.92
CA HIS A 118 51.85 29.39 -56.55
C HIS A 118 53.33 29.24 -56.16
N ASP A 119 53.82 30.09 -55.25
CA ASP A 119 55.26 30.26 -54.99
C ASP A 119 55.87 29.41 -53.84
N ASP A 120 55.12 28.48 -53.23
CA ASP A 120 55.46 27.79 -51.96
C ASP A 120 55.52 28.77 -50.76
N SER A 121 54.52 29.63 -50.60
CA SER A 121 54.37 30.45 -49.38
C SER A 121 52.95 30.48 -48.80
N GLU A 122 52.86 30.36 -47.47
CA GLU A 122 51.70 30.23 -46.55
C GLU A 122 50.64 31.36 -46.57
N SER A 123 50.54 32.04 -47.70
CA SER A 123 49.44 32.89 -48.12
C SER A 123 48.16 32.08 -48.31
N LYS A 124 47.06 32.52 -47.69
CA LYS A 124 45.75 31.87 -47.83
C LYS A 124 44.91 32.46 -48.97
N GLN A 125 45.34 33.61 -49.49
CA GLN A 125 44.75 34.32 -50.61
C GLN A 125 45.84 35.08 -51.39
N ASP A 126 45.68 35.16 -52.71
CA ASP A 126 46.44 36.04 -53.60
C ASP A 126 45.48 36.66 -54.63
N SER A 127 45.89 37.69 -55.38
CA SER A 127 45.07 38.24 -56.46
C SER A 127 45.85 39.01 -57.52
N PHE A 128 45.31 39.03 -58.74
CA PHE A 128 45.89 39.72 -59.87
C PHE A 128 44.81 40.44 -60.70
N ILE A 129 45.19 41.48 -61.46
CA ILE A 129 44.24 42.30 -62.25
C ILE A 129 44.60 42.22 -63.73
N ILE A 130 43.64 41.73 -64.54
CA ILE A 130 43.73 41.71 -65.99
C ILE A 130 42.88 42.85 -66.57
N GLN A 131 43.43 43.53 -67.56
CA GLN A 131 42.75 44.45 -68.45
C GLN A 131 42.52 43.78 -69.81
N LEU A 132 41.31 43.87 -70.34
CA LEU A 132 41.00 43.61 -71.75
C LEU A 132 40.95 44.94 -72.51
N SER A 133 41.44 44.96 -73.75
CA SER A 133 41.29 46.07 -74.69
C SER A 133 41.09 45.58 -76.12
N ASP A 134 40.10 46.17 -76.79
CA ASP A 134 39.72 46.00 -78.20
C ASP A 134 40.39 47.04 -79.13
N GLY A 135 41.17 47.97 -78.56
CA GLY A 135 41.78 49.13 -79.23
C GLY A 135 41.11 50.48 -78.97
N LYS A 136 39.94 50.53 -78.33
CA LYS A 136 39.16 51.75 -78.03
C LYS A 136 38.60 51.77 -76.61
N HIS A 137 37.96 50.67 -76.21
CA HIS A 137 37.46 50.41 -74.87
C HIS A 137 38.50 49.64 -74.04
N GLN A 138 38.40 49.76 -72.71
CA GLN A 138 39.26 49.06 -71.77
C GLN A 138 38.46 48.62 -70.55
N LEU A 139 38.48 47.33 -70.23
CA LEU A 139 37.77 46.74 -69.09
C LEU A 139 38.76 46.04 -68.16
N GLN A 140 38.66 46.28 -66.85
CA GLN A 140 39.51 45.63 -65.85
C GLN A 140 38.70 44.68 -64.96
N ARG A 141 39.32 43.54 -64.62
CA ARG A 141 38.80 42.53 -63.70
C ARG A 141 39.91 42.04 -62.77
N GLN A 142 39.62 42.00 -61.48
CA GLN A 142 40.45 41.30 -60.50
C GLN A 142 40.04 39.84 -60.43
N ILE A 143 41.02 38.93 -60.42
CA ILE A 143 40.82 37.51 -60.13
C ILE A 143 41.41 37.24 -58.76
N LEU A 144 40.59 36.74 -57.84
CA LEU A 144 41.04 36.25 -56.54
C LEU A 144 41.47 34.79 -56.65
N VAL A 145 42.57 34.47 -55.99
CA VAL A 145 43.15 33.13 -55.86
C VAL A 145 42.94 32.69 -54.42
N ASN A 146 42.07 31.71 -54.21
CA ASN A 146 42.00 31.02 -52.91
C ASN A 146 43.09 29.95 -52.88
N VAL A 147 44.00 30.02 -51.92
CA VAL A 147 45.06 29.02 -51.73
C VAL A 147 44.59 28.01 -50.69
N MET A 148 44.65 26.73 -51.03
CA MET A 148 44.48 25.64 -50.07
C MET A 148 45.87 25.29 -49.50
N PRO A 149 46.11 25.42 -48.18
CA PRO A 149 47.40 25.09 -47.60
C PRO A 149 47.74 23.62 -47.81
N VAL A 150 49.03 23.32 -47.88
CA VAL A 150 49.55 21.95 -47.90
C VAL A 150 50.22 21.69 -46.57
N ASN A 151 49.82 20.62 -45.88
CA ASN A 151 50.48 20.22 -44.64
C ASN A 151 51.92 19.74 -44.93
N ASP A 152 52.90 20.59 -44.66
CA ASP A 152 54.32 20.26 -44.66
C ASP A 152 55.17 21.03 -43.63
N GLU A 153 54.63 22.07 -42.98
CA GLU A 153 55.18 22.61 -41.73
C GLU A 153 54.74 21.79 -40.50
N LYS A 154 55.31 22.10 -39.34
CA LYS A 154 55.17 21.29 -38.12
C LYS A 154 54.51 22.04 -36.94
N PRO A 155 53.66 21.36 -36.15
CA PRO A 155 52.92 22.01 -35.08
C PRO A 155 53.84 22.46 -33.95
N CYS A 156 53.66 23.71 -33.53
CA CYS A 156 54.50 24.37 -32.53
C CYS A 156 53.73 24.66 -31.25
N ILE A 157 54.42 24.63 -30.10
CA ILE A 157 53.83 24.96 -28.81
C ILE A 157 53.97 26.46 -28.54
N ILE A 158 52.84 27.16 -28.39
CA ILE A 158 52.76 28.60 -28.15
C ILE A 158 52.71 28.92 -26.66
N ARG A 159 52.08 28.04 -25.86
CA ARG A 159 52.01 28.15 -24.39
C ARG A 159 52.15 26.80 -23.72
N ASN A 160 52.95 26.78 -22.66
CA ASN A 160 53.10 25.68 -21.74
C ASN A 160 53.59 26.25 -20.40
N THR A 161 52.68 26.73 -19.55
CA THR A 161 53.02 27.37 -18.26
C THR A 161 52.93 26.42 -17.07
N GLY A 162 52.38 25.22 -17.26
CA GLY A 162 51.93 24.37 -16.16
C GLY A 162 50.69 24.93 -15.43
N ILE A 163 50.35 24.32 -14.29
CA ILE A 163 49.27 24.72 -13.38
C ILE A 163 49.67 24.53 -11.91
N GLU A 164 49.04 25.33 -11.05
CA GLU A 164 48.96 25.10 -9.60
C GLU A 164 47.59 24.48 -9.25
N VAL A 165 47.58 23.55 -8.29
CA VAL A 165 46.42 22.71 -7.93
C VAL A 165 46.37 22.48 -6.42
N GLU A 166 45.19 22.54 -5.81
CA GLU A 166 44.99 22.19 -4.40
C GLU A 166 44.74 20.67 -4.19
N PRO A 167 45.05 20.09 -3.01
CA PRO A 167 44.82 18.68 -2.76
C PRO A 167 43.34 18.26 -2.98
N GLY A 168 43.16 17.21 -3.78
CA GLY A 168 41.84 16.73 -4.22
C GLY A 168 41.07 17.66 -5.17
N GLU A 169 41.70 18.71 -5.73
CA GLU A 169 41.08 19.57 -6.74
C GLU A 169 41.05 18.91 -8.13
N ALA A 170 40.03 19.24 -8.92
CA ALA A 170 39.93 18.92 -10.33
C ALA A 170 40.12 20.19 -11.19
N ARG A 171 41.34 20.44 -11.65
CA ARG A 171 41.75 21.67 -12.34
C ARG A 171 41.65 21.51 -13.87
N LEU A 172 40.96 22.42 -14.54
CA LEU A 172 40.88 22.45 -16.01
C LEU A 172 42.24 22.85 -16.62
N ILE A 173 42.60 22.22 -17.73
CA ILE A 173 43.74 22.61 -18.58
C ILE A 173 43.16 23.25 -19.84
N SER A 174 43.43 24.54 -20.02
CA SER A 174 42.85 25.37 -21.08
C SER A 174 43.91 26.05 -21.94
N SER A 175 43.48 26.63 -23.05
CA SER A 175 44.32 27.42 -23.98
C SER A 175 45.02 28.62 -23.34
N ALA A 176 44.67 28.99 -22.10
CA ALA A 176 45.41 29.99 -21.34
C ALA A 176 46.80 29.50 -20.90
N VAL A 177 46.92 28.21 -20.54
CA VAL A 177 48.12 27.58 -19.95
C VAL A 177 48.81 26.56 -20.87
N LEU A 178 48.05 25.94 -21.79
CA LEU A 178 48.53 24.96 -22.76
C LEU A 178 47.90 25.26 -24.13
N SER A 179 48.69 25.69 -25.11
CA SER A 179 48.19 25.95 -26.46
C SER A 179 49.24 25.71 -27.53
N ALA A 180 48.85 24.98 -28.57
CA ALA A 180 49.62 24.72 -29.77
C ALA A 180 49.00 25.44 -30.96
N GLN A 181 49.82 25.75 -31.97
CA GLN A 181 49.35 26.32 -33.23
C GLN A 181 50.17 25.75 -34.39
N ASP A 182 49.53 25.68 -35.55
CA ASP A 182 50.15 25.45 -36.84
C ASP A 182 49.70 26.55 -37.82
N ILE A 183 50.40 26.67 -38.95
CA ILE A 183 50.09 27.65 -39.99
C ILE A 183 49.22 26.99 -41.06
N ASP A 184 49.63 25.83 -41.58
CA ASP A 184 48.85 25.04 -42.54
C ASP A 184 47.64 24.31 -41.91
N THR A 185 47.76 23.84 -40.66
CA THR A 185 46.84 22.86 -40.05
C THR A 185 45.89 23.50 -39.00
N PRO A 186 44.55 23.24 -39.06
CA PRO A 186 43.58 23.78 -38.11
C PRO A 186 43.64 23.10 -36.72
N SER A 187 43.20 23.80 -35.66
CA SER A 187 43.22 23.30 -34.27
C SER A 187 42.40 22.04 -34.00
N THR A 188 41.49 21.68 -34.91
CA THR A 188 40.77 20.38 -34.92
C THR A 188 41.72 19.20 -35.14
N ASN A 189 42.80 19.42 -35.91
CA ASN A 189 43.70 18.39 -36.42
C ASN A 189 45.08 18.40 -35.74
N ILE A 190 45.44 19.48 -35.02
CA ILE A 190 46.63 19.50 -34.15
C ILE A 190 46.33 18.62 -32.93
N ILE A 191 47.00 17.48 -32.81
CA ILE A 191 46.77 16.47 -31.79
C ILE A 191 47.93 16.42 -30.78
N TYR A 192 47.58 16.53 -29.50
CA TYR A 192 48.46 16.22 -28.37
C TYR A 192 48.50 14.71 -28.16
N MET A 193 49.66 14.10 -28.33
CA MET A 193 49.93 12.68 -28.10
C MET A 193 50.65 12.52 -26.76
N PHE A 194 50.03 11.85 -25.78
CA PHE A 194 50.59 11.73 -24.43
C PHE A 194 51.54 10.51 -24.33
N GLU A 195 52.84 10.76 -24.17
CA GLU A 195 53.87 9.72 -24.00
C GLU A 195 53.89 9.15 -22.57
N SER A 196 53.59 10.00 -21.60
CA SER A 196 53.36 9.64 -20.21
C SER A 196 52.16 10.40 -19.65
N VAL A 197 51.63 9.92 -18.52
CA VAL A 197 50.53 10.54 -17.77
C VAL A 197 51.00 10.84 -16.34
N PRO A 198 50.30 11.71 -15.59
CA PRO A 198 50.68 12.07 -14.23
C PRO A 198 50.72 10.87 -13.27
N ILE A 199 51.53 10.98 -12.22
CA ILE A 199 51.78 9.91 -11.24
C ILE A 199 50.98 10.13 -9.96
N HIS A 200 50.77 11.40 -9.57
CA HIS A 200 50.11 11.80 -8.32
C HIS A 200 48.66 12.28 -8.54
N GLY A 201 48.17 12.17 -9.77
CA GLY A 201 46.79 12.50 -10.15
C GLY A 201 46.40 11.86 -11.48
N LEU A 202 45.19 12.17 -11.93
CA LEU A 202 44.61 11.64 -13.17
C LEU A 202 44.42 12.76 -14.19
N LEU A 203 45.09 12.67 -15.33
CA LEU A 203 44.72 13.44 -16.52
C LEU A 203 43.42 12.85 -17.09
N GLN A 204 42.41 13.68 -17.36
CA GLN A 204 41.10 13.24 -17.84
C GLN A 204 40.59 14.11 -18.98
N ILE A 205 39.96 13.49 -19.97
CA ILE A 205 39.25 14.14 -21.07
C ILE A 205 37.73 13.96 -20.92
N LYS A 206 36.93 14.97 -21.25
CA LYS A 206 35.47 14.90 -21.21
C LYS A 206 34.93 14.23 -22.49
N ALA A 207 34.19 13.14 -22.31
CA ALA A 207 33.59 12.36 -23.40
C ALA A 207 32.05 12.33 -23.21
N GLY A 208 31.35 13.21 -23.92
CA GLY A 208 29.92 13.42 -23.72
C GLY A 208 29.63 14.07 -22.37
N GLN A 209 28.93 13.36 -21.47
CA GLN A 209 28.62 13.84 -20.13
C GLN A 209 29.68 13.48 -19.07
N ASP A 210 30.40 12.37 -19.25
CA ASP A 210 31.35 11.84 -18.26
C ASP A 210 32.80 12.26 -18.57
N TRP A 211 33.67 12.12 -17.56
CA TRP A 211 35.12 12.29 -17.68
C TRP A 211 35.83 10.93 -17.77
N ARG A 212 36.67 10.76 -18.79
CA ARG A 212 37.47 9.56 -19.05
C ARG A 212 38.93 9.83 -18.68
N THR A 213 39.50 8.99 -17.83
CA THR A 213 40.94 9.02 -17.53
C THR A 213 41.78 8.66 -18.75
N MET A 214 42.83 9.43 -18.99
CA MET A 214 43.80 9.24 -20.07
C MET A 214 44.82 8.15 -19.71
N SER A 215 45.34 7.47 -20.73
CA SER A 215 46.47 6.53 -20.61
C SER A 215 47.59 6.93 -21.57
N PRO A 216 48.85 6.50 -21.36
CA PRO A 216 49.91 6.66 -22.35
C PRO A 216 49.46 6.14 -23.73
N GLY A 217 49.76 6.90 -24.78
CA GLY A 217 49.31 6.64 -26.15
C GLY A 217 47.89 7.12 -26.48
N MET A 218 47.11 7.63 -25.52
CA MET A 218 45.89 8.39 -25.81
C MET A 218 46.23 9.82 -26.27
N ASN A 219 45.24 10.53 -26.80
CA ASN A 219 45.43 11.85 -27.42
C ASN A 219 44.21 12.78 -27.32
N CYS A 220 44.40 14.07 -27.60
CA CYS A 220 43.33 15.07 -27.71
C CYS A 220 43.70 16.19 -28.71
N SER A 221 42.72 16.83 -29.35
CA SER A 221 42.97 17.97 -30.25
C SER A 221 43.24 19.28 -29.49
N GLN A 222 43.87 20.26 -30.14
CA GLN A 222 43.99 21.63 -29.64
C GLN A 222 42.61 22.27 -29.41
N GLU A 223 41.64 22.01 -30.31
CA GLU A 223 40.24 22.39 -30.13
C GLU A 223 39.65 21.84 -28.81
N ALA A 224 39.99 20.60 -28.40
CA ALA A 224 39.51 20.03 -27.14
C ALA A 224 40.06 20.76 -25.91
N VAL A 225 41.28 21.31 -25.98
CA VAL A 225 41.89 22.14 -24.93
C VAL A 225 41.26 23.55 -24.92
N GLU A 226 40.98 24.13 -26.08
CA GLU A 226 40.25 25.39 -26.24
C GLU A 226 38.81 25.31 -25.68
N MET A 227 38.14 24.18 -25.91
CA MET A 227 36.80 23.87 -25.41
C MET A 227 36.78 23.40 -23.94
N ASN A 228 37.91 23.49 -23.21
CA ASN A 228 38.06 23.12 -21.80
C ASN A 228 37.62 21.66 -21.50
N LEU A 229 37.88 20.74 -22.44
CA LEU A 229 37.55 19.32 -22.30
C LEU A 229 38.66 18.50 -21.62
N LEU A 230 39.80 19.10 -21.28
CA LEU A 230 40.92 18.46 -20.59
C LEU A 230 41.03 18.96 -19.13
N ARG A 231 41.29 18.06 -18.18
CA ARG A 231 41.53 18.41 -16.77
C ARG A 231 42.56 17.49 -16.12
N TYR A 232 43.20 17.99 -15.07
CA TYR A 232 43.91 17.19 -14.07
C TYR A 232 43.04 17.02 -12.83
N VAL A 233 43.13 15.89 -12.14
CA VAL A 233 42.51 15.64 -10.83
C VAL A 233 43.57 15.09 -9.89
N HIS A 234 43.87 15.79 -8.79
CA HIS A 234 44.85 15.29 -7.82
C HIS A 234 44.27 14.14 -7.00
N THR A 235 45.02 13.06 -6.77
CA THR A 235 44.51 11.84 -6.11
C THR A 235 45.35 11.28 -4.97
N THR A 236 46.54 11.82 -4.70
CA THR A 236 47.37 11.38 -3.56
C THR A 236 47.08 12.15 -2.27
N GLU A 237 47.32 11.48 -1.14
CA GLU A 237 47.12 12.01 0.20
C GLU A 237 48.15 13.11 0.57
N PRO A 238 47.87 14.00 1.53
CA PRO A 238 48.81 15.05 1.96
C PRO A 238 50.11 14.44 2.49
N GLY A 239 51.26 14.93 2.00
CA GLY A 239 52.59 14.39 2.31
C GLY A 239 53.29 13.74 1.11
N ALA A 240 52.59 13.55 -0.01
CA ALA A 240 53.20 13.27 -1.31
C ALA A 240 54.12 14.41 -1.80
N PRO A 241 55.09 14.17 -2.70
CA PRO A 241 55.93 15.22 -3.28
C PRO A 241 55.09 16.29 -4.00
N THR A 242 55.50 17.56 -3.88
CA THR A 242 54.72 18.74 -4.28
C THR A 242 54.66 19.01 -5.79
N GLN A 243 55.13 18.07 -6.63
CA GLN A 243 55.17 18.22 -8.09
C GLN A 243 54.74 16.93 -8.79
N ASP A 244 53.96 17.10 -9.86
CA ASP A 244 53.51 16.05 -10.77
C ASP A 244 53.72 16.55 -12.22
N SER A 245 53.76 15.66 -13.21
CA SER A 245 53.99 16.07 -14.60
C SER A 245 53.55 15.04 -15.63
N PHE A 246 53.35 15.47 -16.87
CA PHE A 246 53.16 14.58 -18.02
C PHE A 246 54.00 15.03 -19.22
N VAL A 247 54.36 14.08 -20.08
CA VAL A 247 55.10 14.33 -21.33
C VAL A 247 54.21 14.07 -22.53
N PHE A 248 54.21 15.01 -23.47
CA PHE A 248 53.43 14.94 -24.71
C PHE A 248 54.25 15.42 -25.91
N HIS A 249 53.81 15.10 -27.12
CA HIS A 249 54.24 15.79 -28.35
C HIS A 249 53.01 16.18 -29.17
N LEU A 250 53.21 17.08 -30.14
CA LEU A 250 52.19 17.50 -31.10
C LEU A 250 52.34 16.68 -32.39
N GLN A 251 51.22 16.36 -33.02
CA GLN A 251 51.13 15.69 -34.32
C GLN A 251 49.91 16.23 -35.09
N ASP A 252 50.12 16.62 -36.33
CA ASP A 252 49.12 17.14 -37.28
C ASP A 252 48.56 16.05 -38.21
N GLY A 253 49.31 14.96 -38.38
CA GLY A 253 48.99 13.82 -39.26
C GLY A 253 50.16 13.37 -40.13
N ARG A 254 51.07 14.27 -40.51
CA ARG A 254 52.34 13.98 -41.19
C ARG A 254 53.54 14.29 -40.32
N ASN A 255 53.57 15.48 -39.73
CA ASN A 255 54.71 15.97 -38.95
C ASN A 255 54.53 15.69 -37.45
N ARG A 256 55.59 15.94 -36.67
CA ARG A 256 55.64 15.70 -35.21
C ARG A 256 56.59 16.69 -34.54
N SER A 257 56.16 17.28 -33.42
CA SER A 257 57.02 18.12 -32.59
C SER A 257 58.00 17.29 -31.73
N PRO A 258 59.07 17.91 -31.20
CA PRO A 258 59.77 17.36 -30.04
C PRO A 258 58.83 17.08 -28.87
N ALA A 259 59.23 16.16 -27.98
CA ALA A 259 58.51 15.90 -26.74
C ALA A 259 58.68 17.06 -25.73
N GLN A 260 57.61 17.34 -25.00
CA GLN A 260 57.46 18.51 -24.13
C GLN A 260 56.87 18.08 -22.77
N HIS A 261 57.43 18.62 -21.69
CA HIS A 261 56.96 18.40 -20.33
C HIS A 261 55.93 19.46 -19.92
N PHE A 262 54.82 19.06 -19.33
CA PHE A 262 53.86 19.91 -18.64
C PHE A 262 53.96 19.67 -17.12
N TYR A 263 54.17 20.74 -16.35
CA TYR A 263 54.39 20.66 -14.89
C TYR A 263 53.13 21.04 -14.10
N ILE A 264 52.91 20.36 -13.00
CA ILE A 264 51.79 20.54 -12.08
C ILE A 264 52.38 20.71 -10.69
N SER A 265 52.12 21.84 -10.04
CA SER A 265 52.60 22.11 -8.67
C SER A 265 51.46 22.08 -7.66
N LEU A 266 51.70 21.51 -6.49
CA LEU A 266 50.70 21.34 -5.44
C LEU A 266 50.86 22.45 -4.40
N LYS A 267 49.76 23.16 -4.14
CA LYS A 267 49.69 24.16 -3.08
C LYS A 267 49.54 23.46 -1.72
N GLU A 268 50.22 23.97 -0.69
CA GLU A 268 49.99 23.53 0.69
C GLU A 268 48.55 23.84 1.16
N LEU A 269 47.99 22.98 2.01
CA LEU A 269 46.60 23.09 2.48
C LEU A 269 46.50 24.06 3.66
N ASP A 270 45.84 25.20 3.46
CA ASP A 270 45.56 26.19 4.50
C ASP A 270 44.71 25.61 5.64
N LYS A 271 45.06 25.91 6.90
CA LYS A 271 44.45 25.24 8.06
C LYS A 271 42.94 25.50 8.18
N GLY A 272 42.17 24.41 8.18
CA GLY A 272 40.71 24.39 8.22
C GLY A 272 40.04 24.46 6.84
N ASP A 273 40.79 24.44 5.75
CA ASP A 273 40.23 24.32 4.41
C ASP A 273 40.27 22.84 3.98
N ILE A 274 39.14 22.31 3.53
CA ILE A 274 38.94 20.86 3.41
C ILE A 274 39.43 20.37 2.04
N ALA A 275 40.41 19.47 2.02
CA ALA A 275 40.68 18.57 0.90
C ALA A 275 39.80 17.32 0.99
N LEU A 276 39.37 16.79 -0.17
CA LEU A 276 38.46 15.66 -0.27
C LEU A 276 38.88 14.73 -1.40
N PHE A 277 39.05 13.45 -1.08
CA PHE A 277 39.43 12.36 -1.97
C PHE A 277 38.30 11.33 -2.00
N VAL A 278 37.88 10.95 -3.21
CA VAL A 278 36.77 10.02 -3.42
C VAL A 278 37.12 9.05 -4.55
N LYS A 279 36.96 7.74 -4.30
CA LYS A 279 37.03 6.67 -5.29
C LYS A 279 35.65 5.99 -5.45
N PRO A 280 35.32 5.40 -6.60
CA PRO A 280 34.05 4.69 -6.76
C PRO A 280 34.00 3.42 -5.91
N VAL A 281 32.89 3.21 -5.20
CA VAL A 281 32.55 1.94 -4.55
C VAL A 281 32.23 0.90 -5.63
N LYS A 282 32.59 -0.36 -5.40
CA LYS A 282 32.03 -1.51 -6.14
C LYS A 282 31.11 -2.29 -5.21
N ALA A 283 29.94 -2.68 -5.68
CA ALA A 283 28.98 -3.48 -4.94
C ALA A 283 28.26 -4.46 -5.86
N SER A 284 28.03 -5.69 -5.43
CA SER A 284 27.09 -6.61 -6.06
C SER A 284 25.66 -6.27 -5.64
N ARG A 285 24.66 -6.77 -6.38
CA ARG A 285 23.27 -6.69 -5.93
C ARG A 285 23.11 -7.41 -4.57
N GLY A 286 22.81 -6.64 -3.53
CA GLY A 286 22.46 -7.14 -2.19
C GLY A 286 23.65 -7.23 -1.25
N GLU A 287 24.80 -6.73 -1.68
CA GLU A 287 26.02 -6.70 -0.90
C GLU A 287 26.01 -5.55 0.12
N HIS A 288 26.61 -5.80 1.30
CA HIS A 288 26.90 -4.77 2.29
C HIS A 288 28.39 -4.39 2.15
N VAL A 289 28.68 -3.22 1.59
CA VAL A 289 30.06 -2.78 1.30
C VAL A 289 30.48 -1.70 2.30
N ILE A 290 31.53 -1.98 3.06
CA ILE A 290 32.09 -1.04 4.05
C ILE A 290 32.70 0.16 3.33
N ILE A 291 32.40 1.37 3.80
CA ILE A 291 33.03 2.60 3.32
C ILE A 291 34.32 2.81 4.13
N THR A 292 35.44 2.66 3.44
CA THR A 292 36.81 2.73 3.99
C THR A 292 37.49 4.05 3.61
N THR A 293 38.61 4.37 4.26
CA THR A 293 39.38 5.60 3.97
C THR A 293 39.99 5.63 2.57
N ASP A 294 40.29 4.49 1.96
CA ASP A 294 40.75 4.47 0.57
C ASP A 294 39.62 4.82 -0.42
N VAL A 295 38.36 4.60 -0.05
CA VAL A 295 37.18 5.02 -0.83
C VAL A 295 36.84 6.48 -0.57
N LEU A 296 36.85 6.91 0.69
CA LEU A 296 36.37 8.23 1.12
C LEU A 296 37.27 8.81 2.23
N LEU A 297 38.02 9.85 1.89
CA LEU A 297 38.91 10.56 2.81
C LEU A 297 38.77 12.08 2.67
N ALA A 298 38.67 12.78 3.78
CA ALA A 298 38.76 14.23 3.88
C ALA A 298 39.70 14.63 5.01
N VAL A 299 40.38 15.76 4.81
CA VAL A 299 41.45 16.28 5.66
C VAL A 299 41.47 17.80 5.57
N ASP A 300 41.81 18.49 6.65
CA ASP A 300 41.76 19.97 6.74
C ASP A 300 43.00 20.60 7.41
N GLY A 301 44.07 19.83 7.58
CA GLY A 301 45.29 20.29 8.25
C GLY A 301 45.18 20.48 9.77
N THR A 302 44.11 19.99 10.42
CA THR A 302 43.94 20.04 11.89
C THR A 302 44.12 18.70 12.60
N GLU A 303 44.26 17.59 11.87
CA GLU A 303 44.41 16.21 12.36
C GLU A 303 43.23 15.63 13.18
N LYS A 304 42.03 16.24 13.09
CA LYS A 304 40.83 15.81 13.83
C LYS A 304 39.73 15.21 12.93
N PRO A 305 39.72 13.89 12.68
CA PRO A 305 38.66 13.25 11.87
C PRO A 305 37.27 13.27 12.52
N GLU A 306 37.16 13.59 13.81
CA GLU A 306 35.88 13.74 14.52
C GLU A 306 35.18 15.08 14.29
N GLU A 307 35.92 16.14 13.93
CA GLU A 307 35.33 17.46 13.61
C GLU A 307 34.85 17.54 12.15
N LEU A 308 35.31 16.63 11.29
CA LEU A 308 34.92 16.50 9.88
C LEU A 308 33.63 15.67 9.72
N LEU A 309 32.52 16.34 9.42
CA LEU A 309 31.19 15.74 9.29
C LEU A 309 30.69 15.71 7.84
N TYR A 310 30.37 14.52 7.35
CA TYR A 310 29.65 14.28 6.09
C TYR A 310 28.13 14.42 6.30
N MET A 311 27.46 15.12 5.41
CA MET A 311 25.99 15.21 5.33
C MET A 311 25.52 14.82 3.93
N ILE A 312 24.71 13.78 3.82
CA ILE A 312 24.17 13.27 2.55
C ILE A 312 23.05 14.20 2.08
N THR A 313 23.24 14.84 0.92
CA THR A 313 22.28 15.76 0.31
C THR A 313 21.39 15.07 -0.74
N VAL A 314 21.91 14.04 -1.40
CA VAL A 314 21.13 13.14 -2.27
C VAL A 314 21.55 11.70 -1.94
N PRO A 315 20.63 10.85 -1.42
CA PRO A 315 20.91 9.43 -1.17
C PRO A 315 21.11 8.67 -2.50
N PRO A 316 21.64 7.43 -2.48
CA PRO A 316 21.61 6.56 -3.66
C PRO A 316 20.16 6.32 -4.12
N ALA A 317 19.96 5.95 -5.39
CA ALA A 317 18.62 5.70 -5.92
C ALA A 317 18.10 4.31 -5.50
N HIS A 318 19.02 3.37 -5.30
CA HIS A 318 18.82 2.01 -4.84
C HIS A 318 19.67 1.74 -3.60
N GLY A 319 19.05 1.22 -2.54
CA GLY A 319 19.74 0.99 -1.27
C GLY A 319 19.94 2.23 -0.42
N HIS A 320 20.84 2.14 0.56
CA HIS A 320 21.14 3.20 1.53
C HIS A 320 22.52 3.04 2.17
N LEU A 321 22.97 4.07 2.89
CA LEU A 321 24.12 3.98 3.81
C LEU A 321 23.60 3.70 5.23
N GLU A 322 24.28 2.87 6.01
CA GLU A 322 23.95 2.56 7.41
C GLU A 322 25.21 2.41 8.28
N TYR A 323 25.01 2.34 9.61
CA TYR A 323 26.06 1.88 10.53
C TYR A 323 25.99 0.36 10.67
N ILE A 324 27.14 -0.33 10.64
CA ILE A 324 27.23 -1.80 10.78
C ILE A 324 26.59 -2.32 12.08
N LYS A 325 26.52 -1.49 13.12
CA LYS A 325 25.88 -1.83 14.42
C LYS A 325 24.34 -1.68 14.40
N HIS A 326 23.77 -0.98 13.43
CA HIS A 326 22.36 -0.59 13.36
C HIS A 326 21.78 -0.86 11.97
N THR A 327 21.83 -2.12 11.54
CA THR A 327 21.41 -2.58 10.22
C THR A 327 19.94 -2.25 9.91
N GLY A 328 19.65 -1.86 8.68
CA GLY A 328 18.31 -1.49 8.19
C GLY A 328 17.88 -0.05 8.51
N ILE A 329 18.77 0.78 9.06
CA ILE A 329 18.48 2.18 9.39
C ILE A 329 19.33 3.11 8.50
N PRO A 330 18.72 3.84 7.54
CA PRO A 330 19.45 4.75 6.67
C PRO A 330 20.03 5.92 7.47
N ILE A 331 21.32 6.21 7.28
CA ILE A 331 21.99 7.37 7.88
C ILE A 331 21.99 8.54 6.89
N HIS A 332 21.90 9.76 7.44
CA HIS A 332 22.02 11.00 6.67
C HIS A 332 23.31 11.78 6.98
N SER A 333 24.05 11.39 8.01
CA SER A 333 25.35 11.96 8.36
C SER A 333 26.24 11.00 9.17
N PHE A 334 27.55 11.19 9.02
CA PHE A 334 28.62 10.44 9.70
C PHE A 334 29.90 11.29 9.73
N SER A 335 30.88 10.97 10.59
CA SER A 335 32.17 11.67 10.65
C SER A 335 33.26 10.96 9.84
N GLN A 336 34.37 11.65 9.56
CA GLN A 336 35.57 10.98 9.02
C GLN A 336 36.10 9.92 10.01
N LEU A 337 35.93 10.11 11.32
CA LEU A 337 36.30 9.11 12.33
C LEU A 337 35.45 7.83 12.22
N ASP A 338 34.18 7.92 11.82
CA ASP A 338 33.34 6.73 11.58
C ASP A 338 33.81 5.92 10.36
N VAL A 339 34.33 6.58 9.33
CA VAL A 339 34.96 5.95 8.16
C VAL A 339 36.31 5.34 8.53
N VAL A 340 37.15 6.04 9.29
CA VAL A 340 38.43 5.51 9.84
C VAL A 340 38.18 4.30 10.74
N GLY A 341 37.07 4.30 11.49
CA GLY A 341 36.63 3.18 12.33
C GLY A 341 35.97 2.03 11.56
N ASN A 342 35.86 2.12 10.22
CA ASN A 342 35.13 1.16 9.38
C ASN A 342 33.69 0.88 9.86
N LEU A 343 32.99 1.91 10.38
CA LEU A 343 31.66 1.77 11.01
C LEU A 343 30.49 1.96 10.05
N VAL A 344 30.74 2.56 8.88
CA VAL A 344 29.73 2.89 7.86
C VAL A 344 29.81 1.88 6.71
N CYS A 345 28.64 1.42 6.23
CA CYS A 345 28.55 0.62 5.00
C CYS A 345 27.40 1.10 4.10
N TYR A 346 27.53 0.84 2.81
CA TYR A 346 26.44 0.93 1.84
C TYR A 346 25.79 -0.45 1.67
N VAL A 347 24.46 -0.47 1.49
CA VAL A 347 23.65 -1.67 1.32
C VAL A 347 22.74 -1.48 0.11
N HIS A 348 22.82 -2.38 -0.86
CA HIS A 348 22.08 -2.30 -2.12
C HIS A 348 20.68 -2.96 -2.03
N ASP A 349 19.60 -2.32 -2.53
CA ASP A 349 18.20 -2.78 -2.36
C ASP A 349 17.67 -3.81 -3.38
N ASN A 350 18.53 -4.22 -4.32
CA ASN A 350 18.30 -5.20 -5.39
C ASN A 350 17.44 -4.74 -6.56
N ARG A 351 17.11 -3.45 -6.63
CA ARG A 351 16.21 -2.90 -7.67
C ARG A 351 16.95 -2.11 -8.75
N ALA A 352 18.27 -1.94 -8.66
CA ALA A 352 19.05 -1.19 -9.64
C ALA A 352 18.93 -1.80 -11.05
N THR A 353 18.41 -0.99 -11.97
CA THR A 353 18.30 -1.27 -13.39
C THR A 353 19.50 -0.74 -14.19
N SER A 354 20.38 0.05 -13.57
CA SER A 354 21.62 0.56 -14.16
C SER A 354 22.85 0.14 -13.33
N PRO A 355 24.04 -0.02 -13.96
CA PRO A 355 25.26 -0.43 -13.26
C PRO A 355 25.98 0.73 -12.53
N ARG A 356 25.35 1.90 -12.38
CA ARG A 356 25.96 3.10 -11.78
C ARG A 356 24.95 3.92 -10.99
N GLU A 357 25.34 4.28 -9.78
CA GLU A 357 24.61 5.21 -8.92
C GLU A 357 25.52 6.32 -8.38
N ARG A 358 24.93 7.36 -7.79
CA ARG A 358 25.64 8.51 -7.22
C ARG A 358 24.99 8.94 -5.90
N VAL A 359 25.80 9.04 -4.84
CA VAL A 359 25.44 9.66 -3.57
C VAL A 359 26.07 11.04 -3.52
N GLN A 360 25.27 12.10 -3.34
CA GLN A 360 25.80 13.46 -3.17
C GLN A 360 25.85 13.82 -1.69
N PHE A 361 26.90 14.52 -1.30
CA PHE A 361 27.12 14.94 0.09
C PHE A 361 27.83 16.29 0.17
N VAL A 362 27.77 16.90 1.35
CA VAL A 362 28.60 18.04 1.74
C VAL A 362 29.37 17.65 2.99
N ILE A 363 30.67 17.91 3.01
CA ILE A 363 31.50 17.77 4.21
C ILE A 363 31.80 19.15 4.81
N SER A 364 31.82 19.25 6.14
CA SER A 364 32.20 20.45 6.87
C SER A 364 32.99 20.13 8.14
N ASN A 365 33.91 21.03 8.50
CA ASN A 365 34.59 21.10 9.79
C ASN A 365 34.08 22.27 10.66
N GLY A 366 32.91 22.82 10.34
CA GLY A 366 32.34 24.01 10.99
C GLY A 366 32.97 25.36 10.59
N LYS A 367 34.19 25.37 10.00
CA LYS A 367 34.82 26.58 9.42
C LYS A 367 34.51 26.70 7.92
N SER A 368 34.66 25.61 7.16
CA SER A 368 34.48 25.55 5.71
C SER A 368 33.55 24.39 5.31
N THR A 369 33.19 24.33 4.02
CA THR A 369 32.31 23.29 3.45
C THR A 369 32.77 22.91 2.05
N ARG A 370 32.84 21.62 1.72
CA ARG A 370 33.16 21.12 0.38
C ARG A 370 32.10 20.12 -0.10
N ASN A 371 31.64 20.28 -1.33
CA ASN A 371 30.69 19.35 -1.95
C ASN A 371 31.44 18.11 -2.46
N GLY A 372 30.80 16.94 -2.36
CA GLY A 372 31.32 15.67 -2.85
C GLY A 372 30.26 14.82 -3.54
N THR A 373 30.71 13.82 -4.29
CA THR A 373 29.84 12.82 -4.90
C THR A 373 30.57 11.48 -4.93
N LEU A 374 29.99 10.47 -4.29
CA LEU A 374 30.46 9.10 -4.29
C LEU A 374 29.74 8.35 -5.42
N GLU A 375 30.48 7.80 -6.38
CA GLU A 375 29.90 6.88 -7.36
C GLU A 375 29.87 5.46 -6.80
N ILE A 376 28.81 4.73 -7.09
CA ILE A 376 28.66 3.30 -6.76
C ILE A 376 28.51 2.54 -8.06
N LEU A 377 29.38 1.57 -8.30
CA LEU A 377 29.40 0.70 -9.46
C LEU A 377 28.76 -0.62 -9.09
N VAL A 378 27.58 -0.90 -9.65
CA VAL A 378 26.79 -2.10 -9.34
C VAL A 378 27.16 -3.24 -10.30
N GLU A 379 27.67 -4.35 -9.76
CA GLU A 379 27.93 -5.56 -10.55
C GLU A 379 26.60 -6.29 -10.82
N MET A 380 26.08 -6.09 -12.03
CA MET A 380 24.78 -6.59 -12.51
C MET A 380 24.81 -8.08 -12.91
N THR A 381 25.66 -8.90 -12.28
CA THR A 381 25.80 -10.33 -12.57
C THR A 381 24.95 -11.17 -11.63
N ASP A 382 24.02 -11.93 -12.19
CA ASP A 382 23.28 -13.03 -11.56
C ASP A 382 24.26 -14.12 -11.07
N ARG A 383 24.16 -14.49 -9.79
CA ARG A 383 25.08 -15.39 -9.06
C ARG A 383 24.35 -16.36 -8.15
N VAL A 384 23.22 -15.95 -7.56
CA VAL A 384 22.39 -16.74 -6.66
C VAL A 384 21.50 -17.71 -7.48
N PHE A 385 20.63 -18.47 -6.82
CA PHE A 385 19.57 -19.27 -7.43
C PHE A 385 18.21 -18.85 -6.86
N PRO A 386 17.15 -18.74 -7.68
CA PRO A 386 15.87 -18.20 -7.27
C PRO A 386 15.15 -19.21 -6.37
N THR A 387 14.67 -18.73 -5.22
CA THR A 387 14.05 -19.57 -4.19
C THR A 387 12.54 -19.59 -4.32
N LEU A 388 11.98 -20.80 -4.45
CA LEU A 388 10.55 -21.06 -4.61
C LEU A 388 9.92 -21.45 -3.27
N GLU A 389 8.94 -20.65 -2.83
CA GLU A 389 8.08 -20.93 -1.68
C GLU A 389 6.67 -21.33 -2.14
N LEU A 390 6.25 -22.53 -1.77
CA LEU A 390 4.87 -23.04 -1.91
C LEU A 390 4.24 -23.03 -0.52
N LYS A 391 3.28 -22.12 -0.27
CA LYS A 391 2.79 -21.86 1.10
C LYS A 391 1.45 -22.54 1.38
N ALA A 392 0.51 -22.44 0.44
CA ALA A 392 -0.80 -23.09 0.51
C ALA A 392 -1.32 -23.39 -0.92
N GLY A 393 -1.95 -24.55 -1.08
CA GLY A 393 -2.66 -24.90 -2.32
C GLY A 393 -3.86 -23.99 -2.57
N LEU A 394 -4.31 -23.89 -3.82
CA LEU A 394 -5.41 -23.02 -4.20
C LEU A 394 -6.76 -23.71 -4.01
N GLN A 395 -7.67 -23.12 -3.24
CA GLN A 395 -9.07 -23.58 -3.12
C GLN A 395 -9.95 -22.84 -4.15
N VAL A 396 -10.78 -23.59 -4.89
CA VAL A 396 -11.53 -23.08 -6.05
C VAL A 396 -12.95 -23.65 -6.09
N PRO A 397 -14.00 -22.85 -5.86
CA PRO A 397 -15.38 -23.30 -6.05
C PRO A 397 -15.66 -23.82 -7.47
N GLN A 398 -16.42 -24.90 -7.59
CA GLN A 398 -16.66 -25.61 -8.85
C GLN A 398 -17.22 -24.70 -9.96
N GLY A 399 -16.43 -24.51 -11.03
CA GLY A 399 -16.81 -23.67 -12.19
C GLY A 399 -16.51 -22.18 -12.02
N SER A 400 -15.88 -21.78 -10.89
CA SER A 400 -15.43 -20.41 -10.67
C SER A 400 -14.07 -20.12 -11.32
N THR A 401 -13.61 -18.88 -11.17
CA THR A 401 -12.26 -18.43 -11.51
C THR A 401 -11.67 -17.71 -10.30
N ILE A 402 -10.47 -18.13 -9.86
CA ILE A 402 -9.78 -17.59 -8.69
C ILE A 402 -8.37 -17.13 -9.09
N THR A 403 -7.98 -15.95 -8.62
CA THR A 403 -6.65 -15.37 -8.84
C THR A 403 -5.60 -16.10 -8.01
N ILE A 404 -4.44 -16.39 -8.60
CA ILE A 404 -3.27 -16.95 -7.90
C ILE A 404 -2.41 -15.78 -7.42
N THR A 405 -2.09 -15.75 -6.12
CA THR A 405 -1.34 -14.66 -5.50
C THR A 405 0.00 -15.13 -4.94
N THR A 406 0.80 -14.16 -4.49
CA THR A 406 2.05 -14.39 -3.75
C THR A 406 1.87 -15.15 -2.42
N ASP A 407 0.65 -15.24 -1.90
CA ASP A 407 0.34 -16.05 -0.71
C ASP A 407 0.17 -17.54 -1.04
N ASN A 408 -0.03 -17.90 -2.32
CA ASN A 408 -0.09 -19.28 -2.79
C ASN A 408 1.26 -19.76 -3.33
N LEU A 409 1.86 -18.94 -4.22
CA LEU A 409 3.03 -19.24 -5.02
C LEU A 409 3.97 -18.04 -5.00
N HIS A 410 5.21 -18.20 -4.56
CA HIS A 410 6.16 -17.10 -4.44
C HIS A 410 7.56 -17.51 -4.90
N LEU A 411 8.12 -16.77 -5.85
CA LEU A 411 9.51 -16.93 -6.31
C LEU A 411 10.28 -15.65 -5.95
N SER A 412 11.41 -15.81 -5.26
CA SER A 412 12.23 -14.69 -4.80
C SER A 412 13.72 -14.97 -4.96
N ASP A 413 14.44 -13.99 -5.48
CA ASP A 413 15.89 -14.04 -5.66
C ASP A 413 16.53 -12.74 -5.14
N PRO A 414 17.71 -12.79 -4.50
CA PRO A 414 18.44 -11.58 -4.09
C PRO A 414 18.96 -10.72 -5.24
N ASP A 415 19.43 -11.29 -6.36
CA ASP A 415 20.04 -10.54 -7.45
C ASP A 415 19.11 -10.34 -8.66
N THR A 416 18.05 -11.14 -8.81
CA THR A 416 17.14 -11.09 -9.97
C THR A 416 15.75 -10.50 -9.63
N PRO A 417 15.34 -9.36 -10.22
CA PRO A 417 14.10 -8.67 -9.84
C PRO A 417 12.80 -9.37 -10.32
N PRO A 418 11.63 -9.08 -9.72
CA PRO A 418 10.37 -9.82 -9.94
C PRO A 418 9.85 -9.88 -11.39
N HIS A 419 10.19 -8.90 -12.23
CA HIS A 419 9.80 -8.89 -13.65
C HIS A 419 10.65 -9.83 -14.53
N SER A 420 11.76 -10.36 -14.00
CA SER A 420 12.66 -11.32 -14.67
C SER A 420 12.73 -12.67 -13.95
N LEU A 421 11.97 -12.86 -12.87
CA LEU A 421 11.73 -14.16 -12.26
C LEU A 421 10.56 -14.84 -12.98
N ILE A 422 10.82 -15.98 -13.60
CA ILE A 422 9.94 -16.60 -14.60
C ILE A 422 9.45 -17.97 -14.10
N PHE A 423 8.14 -18.21 -14.23
CA PHE A 423 7.51 -19.52 -14.12
C PHE A 423 7.17 -20.02 -15.52
N MET A 424 7.79 -21.10 -15.99
CA MET A 424 7.48 -21.73 -17.27
C MET A 424 6.51 -22.90 -17.09
N LEU A 425 5.36 -22.86 -17.74
CA LEU A 425 4.32 -23.88 -17.65
C LEU A 425 4.72 -25.11 -18.49
N VAL A 426 5.01 -26.23 -17.83
CA VAL A 426 5.44 -27.48 -18.49
C VAL A 426 4.24 -28.36 -18.82
N GLN A 427 3.30 -28.52 -17.89
CA GLN A 427 2.03 -29.22 -18.12
C GLN A 427 0.87 -28.35 -17.60
N PRO A 428 -0.15 -28.07 -18.43
CA PRO A 428 -1.33 -27.31 -18.02
C PRO A 428 -2.23 -28.16 -17.10
N PRO A 429 -3.15 -27.51 -16.36
CA PRO A 429 -4.17 -28.23 -15.58
C PRO A 429 -5.09 -29.09 -16.46
N GLN A 430 -5.64 -30.16 -15.88
CA GLN A 430 -6.44 -31.17 -16.58
C GLN A 430 -7.95 -30.88 -16.55
N TYR A 431 -8.44 -30.23 -15.50
CA TYR A 431 -9.88 -29.98 -15.27
C TYR A 431 -10.23 -28.48 -15.34
N GLY A 432 -9.26 -27.63 -15.64
CA GLY A 432 -9.44 -26.20 -15.83
C GLY A 432 -8.40 -25.61 -16.77
N GLN A 433 -8.15 -24.32 -16.65
CA GLN A 433 -7.14 -23.61 -17.42
C GLN A 433 -6.47 -22.53 -16.58
N LEU A 434 -5.15 -22.36 -16.77
CA LEU A 434 -4.44 -21.20 -16.29
C LEU A 434 -4.69 -20.02 -17.24
N ILE A 435 -4.81 -18.82 -16.69
CA ILE A 435 -5.13 -17.58 -17.40
C ILE A 435 -4.16 -16.49 -16.93
N VAL A 436 -3.61 -15.73 -17.86
CA VAL A 436 -2.75 -14.56 -17.58
C VAL A 436 -3.29 -13.37 -18.39
N ARG A 437 -3.57 -12.24 -17.73
CA ARG A 437 -4.16 -11.04 -18.37
C ARG A 437 -5.44 -11.31 -19.18
N GLY A 438 -6.21 -12.32 -18.77
CA GLY A 438 -7.43 -12.77 -19.44
C GLY A 438 -7.24 -13.80 -20.57
N PHE A 439 -6.00 -14.11 -20.97
CA PHE A 439 -5.69 -15.08 -22.02
C PHE A 439 -5.30 -16.46 -21.44
N PRO A 440 -5.72 -17.59 -22.04
CA PRO A 440 -5.32 -18.92 -21.60
C PRO A 440 -3.82 -19.14 -21.81
N LEU A 441 -3.14 -19.73 -20.83
CA LEU A 441 -1.70 -20.02 -20.92
C LEU A 441 -1.45 -21.41 -21.50
N ALA A 442 -0.63 -21.50 -22.56
CA ALA A 442 -0.32 -22.74 -23.27
C ALA A 442 0.93 -23.45 -22.69
N PRO A 443 1.13 -24.76 -22.95
CA PRO A 443 2.38 -25.44 -22.60
C PRO A 443 3.59 -24.74 -23.22
N GLY A 444 4.69 -24.62 -22.47
CA GLY A 444 5.89 -23.88 -22.86
C GLY A 444 5.77 -22.35 -22.77
N SER A 445 4.58 -21.80 -22.48
CA SER A 445 4.41 -20.37 -22.18
C SER A 445 4.75 -20.07 -20.72
N ASN A 446 4.97 -18.80 -20.39
CA ASN A 446 5.43 -18.39 -19.07
C ASN A 446 4.67 -17.19 -18.48
N PHE A 447 4.86 -16.98 -17.18
CA PHE A 447 4.42 -15.80 -16.43
C PHE A 447 5.49 -15.40 -15.42
N THR A 448 5.45 -14.18 -14.91
CA THR A 448 6.48 -13.65 -14.01
C THR A 448 6.01 -13.53 -12.57
N GLN A 449 6.94 -13.41 -11.62
CA GLN A 449 6.63 -13.04 -10.23
C GLN A 449 5.89 -11.69 -10.16
N GLN A 450 6.21 -10.74 -11.05
CA GLN A 450 5.45 -9.50 -11.20
C GLN A 450 3.97 -9.74 -11.55
N ASN A 451 3.65 -10.72 -12.40
CA ASN A 451 2.24 -11.04 -12.73
C ASN A 451 1.45 -11.58 -11.53
N LEU A 452 2.10 -12.27 -10.58
CA LEU A 452 1.45 -12.70 -9.32
C LEU A 452 1.23 -11.51 -8.36
N GLN A 453 2.12 -10.51 -8.39
CA GLN A 453 2.00 -9.28 -7.61
C GLN A 453 0.93 -8.33 -8.19
N ASP A 454 0.84 -8.25 -9.53
CA ASP A 454 -0.13 -7.45 -10.28
C ASP A 454 -1.54 -8.08 -10.32
N LEU A 455 -1.72 -9.28 -9.74
CA LEU A 455 -2.97 -10.07 -9.77
C LEU A 455 -3.43 -10.49 -11.19
N ASP A 456 -2.49 -10.57 -12.13
CA ASP A 456 -2.73 -10.93 -13.55
C ASP A 456 -3.05 -12.41 -13.79
N VAL A 457 -2.64 -13.29 -12.86
CA VAL A 457 -2.70 -14.75 -13.03
C VAL A 457 -3.90 -15.34 -12.31
N ALA A 458 -4.69 -16.16 -12.99
CA ALA A 458 -5.85 -16.85 -12.42
C ALA A 458 -5.99 -18.28 -12.93
N TYR A 459 -6.66 -19.13 -12.16
CA TYR A 459 -7.13 -20.44 -12.59
C TYR A 459 -8.65 -20.44 -12.75
N ARG A 460 -9.14 -21.02 -13.84
CA ARG A 460 -10.58 -21.22 -14.11
C ARG A 460 -10.89 -22.71 -14.19
N HIS A 461 -11.74 -23.21 -13.30
CA HIS A 461 -12.22 -24.60 -13.37
C HIS A 461 -13.23 -24.76 -14.51
N ALA A 462 -13.22 -25.89 -15.23
CA ALA A 462 -14.17 -26.17 -16.31
C ALA A 462 -15.57 -26.57 -15.82
N GLY A 463 -15.77 -26.70 -14.49
CA GLY A 463 -17.06 -27.02 -13.88
C GLY A 463 -17.38 -28.53 -13.81
N GLY A 464 -16.45 -29.39 -14.21
CA GLY A 464 -16.57 -30.85 -14.05
C GLY A 464 -16.64 -31.29 -12.59
N ALA A 465 -16.82 -32.59 -12.35
CA ALA A 465 -16.93 -33.17 -11.01
C ALA A 465 -15.57 -33.52 -10.36
N SER A 466 -14.45 -32.95 -10.82
CA SER A 466 -13.15 -33.19 -10.18
C SER A 466 -13.04 -32.44 -8.85
N GLN A 467 -12.39 -33.05 -7.87
CA GLN A 467 -12.08 -32.48 -6.56
C GLN A 467 -10.62 -31.98 -6.46
N ILE A 468 -9.74 -32.43 -7.36
CA ILE A 468 -8.33 -32.04 -7.39
C ILE A 468 -7.90 -31.82 -8.85
N ASP A 469 -7.16 -30.73 -9.08
CA ASP A 469 -6.47 -30.45 -10.34
C ASP A 469 -5.04 -30.00 -10.03
N HIS A 470 -4.14 -30.06 -11.01
CA HIS A 470 -2.75 -29.65 -10.82
C HIS A 470 -2.08 -29.27 -12.13
N PHE A 471 -1.10 -28.36 -12.07
CA PHE A 471 -0.25 -28.01 -13.20
C PHE A 471 1.22 -28.14 -12.81
N THR A 472 2.11 -28.41 -13.76
CA THR A 472 3.57 -28.51 -13.50
C THR A 472 4.33 -27.38 -14.16
N PHE A 473 5.32 -26.83 -13.46
CA PHE A 473 6.12 -25.71 -13.94
C PHE A 473 7.59 -25.84 -13.51
N THR A 474 8.47 -25.10 -14.19
CA THR A 474 9.83 -24.83 -13.71
C THR A 474 9.97 -23.34 -13.40
N ALA A 475 10.82 -22.99 -12.44
CA ALA A 475 11.19 -21.62 -12.15
C ALA A 475 12.58 -21.29 -12.73
N ALA A 476 12.79 -20.06 -13.16
CA ALA A 476 14.05 -19.59 -13.72
C ALA A 476 14.35 -18.12 -13.37
N ASP A 477 15.65 -17.85 -13.24
CA ASP A 477 16.31 -16.55 -13.15
C ASP A 477 16.76 -16.06 -14.55
N SER A 478 17.75 -15.15 -14.63
CA SER A 478 18.27 -14.67 -15.92
C SER A 478 19.26 -15.63 -16.59
N THR A 479 19.72 -16.66 -15.88
CA THR A 479 20.70 -17.67 -16.31
C THR A 479 20.10 -19.06 -16.58
N ALA A 480 18.89 -19.32 -16.09
CA ALA A 480 18.15 -20.59 -16.19
C ALA A 480 18.92 -21.81 -15.67
N ARG A 481 19.80 -21.64 -14.67
CA ARG A 481 20.64 -22.73 -14.11
C ARG A 481 19.88 -23.72 -13.21
N GLY A 482 18.69 -23.35 -12.73
CA GLY A 482 17.86 -24.12 -11.80
C GLY A 482 17.16 -23.21 -10.78
N PHE A 483 16.52 -23.78 -9.77
CA PHE A 483 15.87 -23.03 -8.69
C PHE A 483 15.97 -23.76 -7.34
N LEU A 484 15.84 -23.05 -6.23
CA LEU A 484 15.90 -23.62 -4.88
C LEU A 484 14.52 -23.98 -4.35
N VAL A 485 14.31 -25.23 -3.95
CA VAL A 485 13.12 -25.72 -3.24
C VAL A 485 13.54 -26.32 -1.91
N GLY A 486 13.08 -25.75 -0.80
CA GLY A 486 13.46 -26.21 0.55
C GLY A 486 14.97 -26.23 0.80
N GLY A 487 15.73 -25.31 0.17
CA GLY A 487 17.19 -25.24 0.26
C GLY A 487 17.96 -26.23 -0.62
N LYS A 488 17.30 -26.97 -1.53
CA LYS A 488 17.95 -27.85 -2.51
C LYS A 488 17.79 -27.29 -3.92
N VAL A 489 18.84 -27.38 -4.74
CA VAL A 489 18.79 -27.04 -6.16
C VAL A 489 17.93 -28.08 -6.90
N GLN A 490 16.98 -27.60 -7.67
CA GLN A 490 15.97 -28.34 -8.41
C GLN A 490 16.02 -27.90 -9.88
N THR A 491 16.03 -28.87 -10.79
CA THR A 491 15.95 -28.65 -12.25
C THR A 491 14.68 -29.25 -12.85
N GLU A 492 14.17 -30.33 -12.26
CA GLU A 492 12.94 -31.00 -12.73
C GLU A 492 11.66 -30.22 -12.36
N PRO A 493 10.60 -30.29 -13.19
CA PRO A 493 9.34 -29.59 -12.94
C PRO A 493 8.70 -29.94 -11.59
N VAL A 494 8.12 -28.93 -10.95
CA VAL A 494 7.36 -29.05 -9.69
C VAL A 494 5.87 -28.86 -9.98
N PHE A 495 5.01 -29.58 -9.26
CA PHE A 495 3.56 -29.45 -9.40
C PHE A 495 2.98 -28.44 -8.40
N PHE A 496 1.96 -27.69 -8.83
CA PHE A 496 1.10 -26.88 -7.98
C PHE A 496 -0.28 -27.53 -7.93
N SER A 497 -0.78 -27.81 -6.71
CA SER A 497 -2.07 -28.48 -6.49
C SER A 497 -3.21 -27.50 -6.22
N ILE A 498 -4.36 -27.80 -6.81
CA ILE A 498 -5.60 -27.04 -6.73
C ILE A 498 -6.68 -27.97 -6.18
N GLN A 499 -7.39 -27.52 -5.15
CA GLN A 499 -8.53 -28.22 -4.56
C GLN A 499 -9.83 -27.56 -5.04
N ILE A 500 -10.77 -28.37 -5.53
CA ILE A 500 -12.04 -27.90 -6.04
C ILE A 500 -13.13 -28.13 -4.99
N GLU A 501 -13.78 -27.04 -4.59
CA GLU A 501 -14.89 -27.05 -3.64
C GLU A 501 -16.21 -27.23 -4.40
N THR A 502 -16.89 -28.35 -4.17
CA THR A 502 -18.21 -28.61 -4.74
C THR A 502 -19.25 -27.69 -4.10
N LEU A 503 -20.00 -26.94 -4.91
CA LEU A 503 -21.04 -26.05 -4.42
C LEU A 503 -22.21 -26.90 -3.90
N ASP A 504 -22.49 -26.84 -2.59
CA ASP A 504 -23.55 -27.68 -2.01
C ASP A 504 -24.95 -27.27 -2.47
N ARG A 505 -25.76 -28.29 -2.77
CA ARG A 505 -27.16 -28.22 -3.18
C ARG A 505 -28.03 -29.25 -2.47
N SER A 506 -27.47 -29.95 -1.48
CA SER A 506 -28.18 -30.79 -0.53
C SER A 506 -29.12 -29.89 0.28
N ALA A 507 -30.28 -30.42 0.66
CA ALA A 507 -31.12 -29.79 1.68
C ALA A 507 -31.13 -30.69 2.92
N PRO A 508 -31.01 -30.13 4.13
CA PRO A 508 -30.88 -30.92 5.34
C PRO A 508 -32.13 -31.77 5.61
N SER A 509 -31.90 -32.97 6.13
CA SER A 509 -32.93 -33.97 6.40
C SER A 509 -33.26 -34.04 7.90
N VAL A 510 -34.54 -34.19 8.25
CA VAL A 510 -34.95 -34.47 9.63
C VAL A 510 -34.84 -35.97 9.86
N THR A 511 -33.94 -36.37 10.77
CA THR A 511 -33.63 -37.78 11.05
C THR A 511 -34.39 -38.32 12.25
N VAL A 512 -34.82 -37.45 13.18
CA VAL A 512 -35.66 -37.81 14.33
C VAL A 512 -36.76 -36.77 14.53
N LEU A 513 -37.99 -37.22 14.70
CA LEU A 513 -39.18 -36.40 14.92
C LEU A 513 -40.20 -37.21 15.75
N GLU A 514 -40.19 -37.00 17.07
CA GLU A 514 -41.07 -37.68 18.03
C GLU A 514 -42.09 -36.70 18.65
N THR A 515 -43.14 -37.23 19.29
CA THR A 515 -44.18 -36.43 19.96
C THR A 515 -43.77 -36.09 21.39
N LEU A 516 -43.85 -34.81 21.76
CA LEU A 516 -43.34 -34.34 23.06
C LEU A 516 -44.45 -34.27 24.12
N TRP A 517 -44.34 -35.10 25.14
CA TRP A 517 -45.32 -35.24 26.22
C TRP A 517 -44.83 -34.85 27.61
N LYS A 518 -43.50 -34.79 27.80
CA LYS A 518 -42.90 -34.71 29.13
C LYS A 518 -43.01 -33.30 29.74
N VAL A 519 -44.12 -33.06 30.43
CA VAL A 519 -44.34 -31.85 31.22
C VAL A 519 -43.46 -31.83 32.47
N GLU A 520 -42.79 -30.70 32.68
CA GLU A 520 -42.04 -30.36 33.89
C GLU A 520 -42.56 -29.03 34.49
N LEU A 521 -42.56 -28.94 35.83
CA LEU A 521 -42.96 -27.75 36.58
C LEU A 521 -41.83 -26.71 36.62
N LEU A 522 -42.13 -25.47 36.23
CA LEU A 522 -41.19 -24.36 36.12
C LEU A 522 -41.33 -23.36 37.27
N LYS A 523 -40.32 -22.52 37.45
CA LYS A 523 -40.34 -21.42 38.43
C LYS A 523 -41.55 -20.50 38.17
N GLY A 524 -42.30 -20.19 39.22
CA GLY A 524 -43.51 -19.35 39.15
C GLY A 524 -44.79 -20.08 38.76
N GLY A 525 -44.87 -21.41 38.90
CA GLY A 525 -46.11 -22.18 38.69
C GLY A 525 -46.49 -22.37 37.21
N ARG A 526 -45.59 -22.07 36.28
CA ARG A 526 -45.76 -22.38 34.85
C ARG A 526 -45.42 -23.84 34.58
N PHE A 527 -46.04 -24.44 33.58
CA PHE A 527 -45.68 -25.77 33.08
C PHE A 527 -45.11 -25.67 31.68
N GLY A 528 -44.16 -26.54 31.35
CA GLY A 528 -43.58 -26.58 30.01
C GLY A 528 -42.96 -27.92 29.64
N ILE A 529 -42.65 -28.05 28.36
CA ILE A 529 -42.11 -29.25 27.72
C ILE A 529 -40.81 -28.84 27.01
N PHE A 530 -39.68 -29.41 27.42
CA PHE A 530 -38.39 -29.12 26.78
C PHE A 530 -38.27 -29.87 25.45
N ILE A 531 -37.73 -29.19 24.43
CA ILE A 531 -37.39 -29.80 23.15
C ILE A 531 -35.89 -30.07 23.15
N SER A 532 -35.48 -31.32 22.91
CA SER A 532 -34.06 -31.70 22.86
C SER A 532 -33.72 -32.49 21.59
N SER A 533 -32.42 -32.73 21.39
CA SER A 533 -31.91 -33.51 20.26
C SER A 533 -32.22 -35.01 20.30
N ARG A 534 -33.03 -35.45 21.29
CA ARG A 534 -33.60 -36.81 21.36
C ARG A 534 -34.92 -36.88 20.59
N GLU A 535 -35.79 -35.90 20.80
CA GLU A 535 -37.14 -35.87 20.21
C GLU A 535 -37.15 -35.17 18.85
N LEU A 536 -36.16 -34.32 18.56
CA LEU A 536 -36.03 -33.60 17.29
C LEU A 536 -34.55 -33.49 16.85
N ARG A 537 -34.19 -34.08 15.71
CA ARG A 537 -32.85 -33.94 15.11
C ARG A 537 -32.89 -33.83 13.60
N ALA A 538 -32.03 -32.97 13.05
CA ALA A 538 -31.70 -32.93 11.63
C ALA A 538 -30.22 -33.25 11.39
N GLN A 539 -29.90 -33.65 10.16
CA GLN A 539 -28.55 -33.92 9.67
C GLN A 539 -28.42 -33.52 8.19
N ASP A 540 -27.23 -33.06 7.81
CA ASP A 540 -26.82 -32.79 6.44
C ASP A 540 -25.55 -33.60 6.08
N SER A 541 -25.20 -33.70 4.80
CA SER A 541 -24.00 -34.40 4.33
C SER A 541 -22.71 -33.56 4.40
N ASN A 542 -22.82 -32.24 4.32
CA ASN A 542 -21.67 -31.33 4.19
C ASN A 542 -21.62 -30.27 5.29
N VAL A 543 -22.76 -29.95 5.92
CA VAL A 543 -22.84 -29.01 7.06
C VAL A 543 -22.96 -29.77 8.38
N ALA A 544 -22.18 -29.35 9.38
CA ALA A 544 -22.20 -29.97 10.70
C ALA A 544 -23.54 -29.74 11.41
N ASP A 545 -24.13 -30.83 11.95
CA ASP A 545 -25.45 -30.85 12.60
C ASP A 545 -25.76 -29.61 13.46
N GLU A 546 -24.83 -29.17 14.30
CA GLU A 546 -25.03 -28.07 15.25
C GLU A 546 -25.47 -26.74 14.61
N ASP A 547 -25.02 -26.46 13.39
CA ASP A 547 -25.23 -25.18 12.70
C ASP A 547 -26.48 -25.17 11.80
N LEU A 548 -27.24 -26.29 11.78
CA LEU A 548 -28.54 -26.36 11.11
C LEU A 548 -29.60 -25.52 11.83
N ILE A 549 -30.42 -24.83 11.02
CA ILE A 549 -31.39 -23.82 11.47
C ILE A 549 -32.82 -24.33 11.26
N PHE A 550 -33.58 -24.44 12.34
CA PHE A 550 -35.00 -24.76 12.33
C PHE A 550 -35.80 -23.47 12.24
N HIS A 551 -36.45 -23.21 11.11
CA HIS A 551 -37.34 -22.06 10.90
C HIS A 551 -38.78 -22.44 11.21
N ILE A 552 -39.43 -21.68 12.10
CA ILE A 552 -40.82 -21.87 12.51
C ILE A 552 -41.71 -21.22 11.43
N LEU A 553 -42.39 -22.06 10.64
CA LEU A 553 -43.34 -21.64 9.61
C LEU A 553 -44.69 -21.28 10.24
N ARG A 554 -45.13 -22.08 11.22
CA ARG A 554 -46.33 -21.80 12.03
C ARG A 554 -46.02 -21.99 13.50
N ALA A 555 -46.30 -20.95 14.29
CA ALA A 555 -46.25 -21.01 15.74
C ALA A 555 -47.28 -22.04 16.30
N PRO A 556 -47.07 -22.55 17.52
CA PRO A 556 -48.10 -23.28 18.26
C PRO A 556 -49.39 -22.47 18.45
N TYR A 557 -50.53 -23.15 18.59
CA TYR A 557 -51.86 -22.54 18.72
C TYR A 557 -52.24 -22.20 20.16
N PHE A 558 -51.78 -23.00 21.13
CA PHE A 558 -52.24 -22.98 22.52
C PHE A 558 -51.11 -22.73 23.54
N GLY A 559 -49.89 -22.52 23.07
CA GLY A 559 -48.72 -22.16 23.89
C GLY A 559 -47.73 -21.28 23.13
N TYR A 560 -46.48 -21.22 23.60
CA TYR A 560 -45.39 -20.52 22.91
C TYR A 560 -44.04 -21.15 23.22
N LEU A 561 -43.04 -20.92 22.36
CA LEU A 561 -41.66 -21.30 22.66
C LEU A 561 -40.92 -20.17 23.40
N GLU A 562 -40.18 -20.54 24.43
CA GLU A 562 -39.30 -19.70 25.24
C GLU A 562 -37.88 -20.32 25.24
N ASN A 563 -36.84 -19.48 25.25
CA ASN A 563 -35.48 -19.94 25.46
C ASN A 563 -35.19 -19.99 26.97
N ALA A 564 -34.98 -21.19 27.50
CA ALA A 564 -34.83 -21.46 28.93
C ALA A 564 -33.60 -20.77 29.59
N THR A 565 -32.63 -20.30 28.80
CA THR A 565 -31.44 -19.59 29.32
C THR A 565 -31.68 -18.11 29.61
N ASN A 566 -32.63 -17.47 28.93
CA ASN A 566 -32.81 -16.01 28.94
C ASN A 566 -34.26 -15.53 28.99
N GLY A 567 -35.26 -16.42 28.95
CA GLY A 567 -36.68 -16.09 29.01
C GLY A 567 -37.23 -15.39 27.76
N ALA A 568 -36.52 -15.40 26.64
CA ALA A 568 -36.97 -14.75 25.40
C ALA A 568 -37.89 -15.66 24.58
N PHE A 569 -38.94 -15.08 24.00
CA PHE A 569 -39.84 -15.77 23.06
C PHE A 569 -39.10 -16.17 21.77
N VAL A 570 -39.12 -17.46 21.45
CA VAL A 570 -38.56 -18.02 20.20
C VAL A 570 -39.67 -18.00 19.14
N ARG A 571 -39.66 -16.97 18.29
CA ARG A 571 -40.74 -16.70 17.33
C ARG A 571 -40.49 -17.16 15.89
N GLN A 572 -39.21 -17.23 15.51
CA GLN A 572 -38.81 -17.32 14.09
C GLN A 572 -37.98 -18.56 13.81
N ARG A 573 -36.95 -18.81 14.65
CA ARG A 573 -36.01 -19.92 14.45
C ARG A 573 -35.22 -20.28 15.72
N PHE A 574 -34.69 -21.50 15.74
CA PHE A 574 -33.72 -22.02 16.71
C PHE A 574 -32.71 -22.93 15.99
N THR A 575 -31.62 -23.31 16.65
CA THR A 575 -30.58 -24.17 16.05
C THR A 575 -30.59 -25.59 16.60
N GLN A 576 -30.00 -26.56 15.88
CA GLN A 576 -29.74 -27.89 16.43
C GLN A 576 -28.86 -27.80 17.69
N ARG A 577 -27.90 -26.86 17.73
CA ARG A 577 -27.09 -26.56 18.93
C ARG A 577 -27.94 -26.14 20.14
N ASP A 578 -29.08 -25.49 19.94
CA ASP A 578 -30.03 -25.17 21.02
C ASP A 578 -30.78 -26.42 21.52
N LEU A 579 -31.16 -27.34 20.63
CA LEU A 579 -31.76 -28.63 20.98
C LEU A 579 -30.76 -29.54 21.72
N ASN A 580 -29.52 -29.61 21.24
CA ASN A 580 -28.41 -30.37 21.87
C ASN A 580 -28.14 -29.87 23.30
N LYS A 581 -28.34 -28.57 23.55
CA LYS A 581 -28.18 -27.92 24.87
C LYS A 581 -29.47 -27.86 25.69
N ARG A 582 -30.60 -28.35 25.16
CA ARG A 582 -31.93 -28.31 25.78
C ARG A 582 -32.36 -26.86 26.15
N ASN A 583 -32.01 -25.89 25.29
CA ASN A 583 -32.32 -24.47 25.46
C ASN A 583 -33.78 -24.14 25.12
N ILE A 584 -34.47 -24.95 24.30
CA ILE A 584 -35.80 -24.63 23.78
C ILE A 584 -36.88 -25.29 24.64
N LEU A 585 -37.88 -24.50 25.02
CA LEU A 585 -38.92 -24.86 25.98
C LEU A 585 -40.29 -24.39 25.49
N TYR A 586 -41.22 -25.31 25.25
CA TYR A 586 -42.62 -24.99 25.01
C TYR A 586 -43.33 -24.70 26.34
N ILE A 587 -44.03 -23.57 26.44
CA ILE A 587 -44.80 -23.15 27.61
C ILE A 587 -46.29 -23.40 27.37
N ILE A 588 -46.92 -24.17 28.26
CA ILE A 588 -48.35 -24.51 28.20
C ILE A 588 -49.18 -23.34 28.74
N ASN A 589 -50.20 -22.90 28.00
CA ASN A 589 -51.16 -21.92 28.49
C ASN A 589 -52.28 -22.60 29.30
N LEU A 590 -52.22 -22.51 30.63
CA LEU A 590 -53.23 -23.08 31.52
C LEU A 590 -54.63 -22.50 31.30
N SER A 591 -54.74 -21.24 30.82
CA SER A 591 -56.03 -20.56 30.58
C SER A 591 -56.83 -21.11 29.40
N LEU A 592 -56.28 -22.06 28.63
CA LEU A 592 -56.95 -22.72 27.51
C LEU A 592 -57.09 -24.21 27.83
N GLU A 593 -58.22 -24.83 27.48
CA GLU A 593 -58.51 -26.25 27.81
C GLU A 593 -57.77 -27.28 26.91
N ALA A 594 -56.74 -26.83 26.19
CA ALA A 594 -55.92 -27.71 25.37
C ALA A 594 -55.11 -28.71 26.23
N LEU A 595 -54.99 -29.93 25.70
CA LEU A 595 -54.11 -31.00 26.19
C LEU A 595 -53.12 -31.47 25.09
N SER A 596 -53.16 -30.83 23.93
CA SER A 596 -52.24 -31.04 22.81
C SER A 596 -52.11 -29.78 21.96
N ASP A 597 -51.00 -29.64 21.24
CA ASP A 597 -50.69 -28.50 20.37
C ASP A 597 -49.72 -28.94 19.26
N SER A 598 -49.50 -28.12 18.23
CA SER A 598 -48.47 -28.41 17.22
C SER A 598 -47.93 -27.17 16.51
N LEU A 599 -46.63 -27.17 16.22
CA LEU A 599 -45.96 -26.17 15.39
C LEU A 599 -45.50 -26.78 14.06
N GLU A 600 -45.31 -25.94 13.04
CA GLU A 600 -44.74 -26.35 11.76
C GLU A 600 -43.42 -25.65 11.52
N PHE A 601 -42.44 -26.39 11.00
CA PHE A 601 -41.08 -25.91 10.80
C PHE A 601 -40.47 -26.46 9.51
N ALA A 602 -39.43 -25.81 9.00
CA ALA A 602 -38.53 -26.36 8.00
C ALA A 602 -37.08 -26.19 8.49
N VAL A 603 -36.16 -27.02 8.00
CA VAL A 603 -34.73 -26.92 8.35
C VAL A 603 -33.98 -26.33 7.16
N SER A 604 -33.07 -25.38 7.40
CA SER A 604 -32.06 -24.97 6.42
C SER A 604 -30.65 -25.19 6.93
N ASP A 605 -29.72 -25.30 5.97
CA ASP A 605 -28.30 -25.12 6.21
C ASP A 605 -27.96 -23.62 6.41
N THR A 606 -26.66 -23.32 6.43
CA THR A 606 -26.13 -21.94 6.50
C THR A 606 -26.05 -21.22 5.15
N LEU A 607 -26.27 -21.92 4.03
CA LEU A 607 -26.21 -21.39 2.66
C LEU A 607 -27.60 -20.99 2.11
N GLY A 608 -28.67 -21.48 2.74
CA GLY A 608 -30.08 -21.23 2.38
C GLY A 608 -30.81 -22.44 1.79
N ASN A 609 -30.15 -23.58 1.60
CA ASN A 609 -30.79 -24.80 1.14
C ASN A 609 -31.77 -25.28 2.22
N THR A 610 -33.06 -25.34 1.88
CA THR A 610 -34.15 -25.55 2.85
C THR A 610 -34.94 -26.82 2.52
N GLY A 611 -35.03 -27.72 3.50
CA GLY A 611 -35.76 -28.99 3.40
C GLY A 611 -37.29 -28.83 3.49
N PRO A 612 -38.05 -29.92 3.33
CA PRO A 612 -39.52 -29.88 3.40
C PRO A 612 -40.03 -29.48 4.80
N SER A 613 -41.28 -29.00 4.84
CA SER A 613 -41.97 -28.63 6.08
C SER A 613 -42.40 -29.86 6.88
N HIS A 614 -42.10 -29.88 8.18
CA HIS A 614 -42.46 -30.90 9.14
C HIS A 614 -43.34 -30.32 10.25
N LYS A 615 -44.14 -31.18 10.89
CA LYS A 615 -45.03 -30.82 12.01
C LYS A 615 -44.51 -31.46 13.29
N LEU A 616 -44.29 -30.66 14.33
CA LEU A 616 -43.91 -31.12 15.67
C LEU A 616 -45.15 -31.07 16.56
N GLU A 617 -45.46 -32.17 17.25
CA GLU A 617 -46.67 -32.29 18.08
C GLU A 617 -46.32 -32.39 19.58
N PHE A 618 -47.11 -31.70 20.39
CA PHE A 618 -47.06 -31.73 21.84
C PHE A 618 -48.35 -32.37 22.37
N SER A 619 -48.27 -33.29 23.33
CA SER A 619 -49.44 -34.02 23.85
C SER A 619 -49.24 -34.43 25.31
N TRP A 620 -49.96 -33.79 26.23
CA TRP A 620 -49.73 -33.91 27.67
C TRP A 620 -50.96 -34.41 28.44
N ALA A 621 -50.72 -34.93 29.64
CA ALA A 621 -51.77 -35.32 30.57
C ALA A 621 -52.17 -34.15 31.49
N SER A 622 -53.37 -34.22 32.07
CA SER A 622 -53.79 -33.42 33.22
C SER A 622 -54.39 -34.31 34.31
N VAL A 623 -54.15 -33.95 35.58
CA VAL A 623 -54.67 -34.67 36.76
C VAL A 623 -55.53 -33.76 37.64
N GLU A 624 -56.64 -34.33 38.15
CA GLU A 624 -57.64 -33.62 38.97
C GLU A 624 -58.35 -34.57 39.95
N LEU A 625 -58.93 -34.04 41.03
CA LEU A 625 -59.80 -34.77 41.96
C LEU A 625 -61.24 -34.82 41.45
N THR A 626 -61.93 -35.97 41.57
CA THR A 626 -63.32 -36.10 41.08
C THR A 626 -64.36 -35.36 41.92
N LYS A 627 -63.99 -34.91 43.12
CA LYS A 627 -64.81 -34.06 44.02
C LYS A 627 -63.91 -33.08 44.78
N THR A 628 -64.47 -31.92 45.11
CA THR A 628 -63.87 -30.89 45.99
C THR A 628 -64.21 -31.07 47.47
N GLU A 629 -65.20 -31.92 47.79
CA GLU A 629 -65.77 -32.03 49.13
C GLU A 629 -66.22 -33.48 49.38
N TYR A 630 -65.97 -33.97 50.60
CA TYR A 630 -66.35 -35.31 51.06
C TYR A 630 -66.85 -35.23 52.50
N HIS A 631 -68.15 -35.40 52.71
CA HIS A 631 -68.71 -35.67 54.05
C HIS A 631 -68.58 -37.16 54.35
N VAL A 632 -68.05 -37.50 55.51
CA VAL A 632 -67.85 -38.87 56.00
C VAL A 632 -68.17 -38.95 57.49
N CYS A 633 -68.46 -40.15 57.98
CA CYS A 633 -68.56 -40.39 59.41
C CYS A 633 -67.35 -41.17 59.92
N GLU A 634 -67.05 -41.01 61.20
CA GLU A 634 -66.16 -41.90 61.95
C GLU A 634 -66.66 -43.36 61.92
N GLY A 635 -65.76 -44.30 62.16
CA GLY A 635 -66.03 -45.75 62.17
C GLY A 635 -66.38 -46.38 60.81
N LYS A 636 -66.72 -45.60 59.78
CA LYS A 636 -67.04 -46.11 58.44
C LYS A 636 -65.79 -46.47 57.63
N ALA A 637 -65.99 -47.37 56.66
CA ALA A 637 -64.94 -47.93 55.80
C ALA A 637 -64.07 -46.86 55.09
N PRO A 638 -62.77 -47.13 54.85
CA PRO A 638 -61.78 -46.10 54.48
C PRO A 638 -62.16 -45.25 53.26
N LEU A 639 -62.17 -43.95 53.49
CA LEU A 639 -62.50 -42.92 52.50
C LEU A 639 -61.55 -43.02 51.31
N SER A 640 -62.13 -43.28 50.12
CA SER A 640 -61.39 -43.50 48.88
C SER A 640 -61.54 -42.30 47.94
N LEU A 641 -60.59 -41.36 48.01
CA LEU A 641 -60.51 -40.21 47.10
C LEU A 641 -60.07 -40.69 45.71
N THR A 642 -60.82 -40.31 44.66
CA THR A 642 -60.47 -40.68 43.28
C THR A 642 -59.79 -39.51 42.57
N VAL A 643 -58.59 -39.77 42.02
CA VAL A 643 -57.86 -38.85 41.14
C VAL A 643 -58.01 -39.34 39.71
N GLN A 644 -58.44 -38.46 38.81
CA GLN A 644 -58.65 -38.73 37.39
C GLN A 644 -57.51 -38.14 36.55
N ARG A 645 -57.12 -38.86 35.51
CA ARG A 645 -56.18 -38.41 34.46
C ARG A 645 -56.92 -38.24 33.13
N LYS A 646 -56.65 -37.14 32.44
CA LYS A 646 -57.16 -36.80 31.09
C LYS A 646 -55.98 -36.42 30.18
N GLY A 647 -56.19 -36.35 28.87
CA GLY A 647 -55.14 -36.00 27.90
C GLY A 647 -54.34 -37.22 27.45
N ASN A 648 -53.02 -37.08 27.29
CA ASN A 648 -52.15 -38.21 26.94
C ASN A 648 -52.21 -39.32 28.02
N MET A 649 -52.44 -40.55 27.57
CA MET A 649 -52.46 -41.76 28.40
C MET A 649 -51.40 -42.80 28.01
N GLN A 650 -50.59 -42.56 26.97
CA GLN A 650 -49.59 -43.52 26.49
C GLN A 650 -48.40 -43.66 27.45
N ASP A 651 -48.07 -42.59 28.18
CA ASP A 651 -46.93 -42.52 29.08
C ASP A 651 -47.32 -42.63 30.56
N SER A 652 -46.34 -42.77 31.45
CA SER A 652 -46.56 -42.75 32.90
C SER A 652 -46.64 -41.31 33.44
N SER A 653 -47.67 -41.01 34.24
CA SER A 653 -47.81 -39.73 34.96
C SER A 653 -47.80 -39.94 36.47
N TYR A 654 -47.26 -38.99 37.23
CA TYR A 654 -47.16 -39.06 38.69
C TYR A 654 -47.75 -37.80 39.33
N VAL A 655 -48.33 -37.92 40.52
CA VAL A 655 -48.74 -36.78 41.35
C VAL A 655 -48.65 -37.14 42.83
N THR A 656 -48.23 -36.19 43.65
CA THR A 656 -48.15 -36.37 45.11
C THR A 656 -49.40 -35.80 45.75
N LEU A 657 -49.91 -36.43 46.81
CA LEU A 657 -50.93 -35.86 47.68
C LEU A 657 -50.28 -35.29 48.93
N LYS A 658 -50.58 -34.01 49.21
CA LYS A 658 -50.26 -33.38 50.49
C LYS A 658 -51.52 -33.29 51.32
N VAL A 659 -51.48 -33.83 52.53
CA VAL A 659 -52.49 -33.62 53.55
C VAL A 659 -52.10 -32.39 54.37
N LYS A 660 -53.09 -31.58 54.73
CA LYS A 660 -52.99 -30.44 55.62
C LYS A 660 -54.12 -30.51 56.64
N GLU A 661 -53.73 -30.73 57.89
CA GLU A 661 -54.58 -30.64 59.07
C GLU A 661 -55.26 -29.26 59.14
N GLN A 662 -56.50 -29.19 59.65
CA GLN A 662 -57.18 -27.92 59.95
C GLN A 662 -57.76 -27.92 61.37
N THR A 663 -58.84 -28.68 61.58
CA THR A 663 -59.31 -29.07 62.91
C THR A 663 -58.87 -30.50 63.19
N ALA A 664 -59.09 -31.42 62.24
CA ALA A 664 -58.62 -32.80 62.32
C ALA A 664 -57.10 -32.96 62.24
N VAL A 665 -56.58 -33.88 63.04
CA VAL A 665 -55.16 -34.15 63.34
C VAL A 665 -54.78 -35.58 62.98
N ILE A 666 -53.60 -35.75 62.37
CA ILE A 666 -53.11 -37.05 61.91
C ILE A 666 -52.80 -37.96 63.12
N GLY A 667 -53.36 -39.17 63.10
CA GLY A 667 -53.13 -40.20 64.12
C GLY A 667 -53.99 -40.06 65.37
N LYS A 668 -54.88 -39.05 65.45
CA LYS A 668 -56.01 -39.02 66.37
C LYS A 668 -57.29 -39.34 65.63
N ASP A 669 -57.60 -38.56 64.61
CA ASP A 669 -58.95 -38.49 64.03
C ASP A 669 -58.97 -39.15 62.63
N PHE A 670 -57.82 -39.19 61.94
CA PHE A 670 -57.61 -40.01 60.74
C PHE A 670 -56.15 -40.49 60.60
N ILE A 671 -55.97 -41.63 59.93
CA ILE A 671 -54.69 -42.23 59.57
C ILE A 671 -54.50 -42.08 58.05
N SER A 672 -53.49 -41.30 57.65
CA SER A 672 -53.13 -41.15 56.24
C SER A 672 -52.40 -42.38 55.71
N SER A 673 -52.73 -42.82 54.49
CA SER A 673 -52.01 -43.89 53.81
C SER A 673 -50.51 -43.56 53.68
N PRO A 674 -49.59 -44.51 53.95
CA PRO A 674 -48.14 -44.27 53.89
C PRO A 674 -47.63 -43.94 52.47
N SER A 675 -48.44 -44.21 51.44
CA SER A 675 -48.13 -43.87 50.05
C SER A 675 -48.88 -42.60 49.64
N THR A 676 -48.20 -41.46 49.70
CA THR A 676 -48.70 -40.16 49.19
C THR A 676 -48.49 -39.97 47.68
N LEU A 677 -47.63 -40.77 47.05
CA LEU A 677 -47.38 -40.72 45.61
C LEU A 677 -48.37 -41.61 44.84
N ILE A 678 -49.10 -41.02 43.89
CA ILE A 678 -49.94 -41.74 42.92
C ILE A 678 -49.18 -41.88 41.60
N GLN A 679 -49.09 -43.12 41.11
CA GLN A 679 -48.60 -43.46 39.78
C GLN A 679 -49.77 -43.86 38.86
N PHE A 680 -49.86 -43.19 37.71
CA PHE A 680 -50.70 -43.57 36.57
C PHE A 680 -49.82 -44.21 35.52
N ASP A 681 -49.95 -45.53 35.38
CA ASP A 681 -49.28 -46.30 34.34
C ASP A 681 -49.90 -46.03 32.95
N PRO A 682 -49.21 -46.37 31.85
CA PRO A 682 -49.79 -46.35 30.50
C PRO A 682 -51.20 -46.97 30.44
N GLY A 683 -52.14 -46.27 29.82
CA GLY A 683 -53.55 -46.64 29.72
C GLY A 683 -54.42 -46.37 30.96
N VAL A 684 -53.83 -46.07 32.14
CA VAL A 684 -54.61 -45.86 33.38
C VAL A 684 -55.18 -44.44 33.43
N ALA A 685 -56.51 -44.33 33.52
CA ALA A 685 -57.25 -43.06 33.53
C ALA A 685 -57.75 -42.61 34.93
N SER A 686 -57.74 -43.49 35.93
CA SER A 686 -58.09 -43.14 37.32
C SER A 686 -57.33 -43.99 38.34
N ARG A 687 -57.07 -43.41 39.51
CA ARG A 687 -56.48 -44.07 40.68
C ARG A 687 -57.25 -43.64 41.94
N GLN A 688 -57.30 -44.51 42.93
CA GLN A 688 -57.90 -44.22 44.24
C GLN A 688 -56.80 -44.15 45.31
N TRP A 689 -56.88 -43.15 46.17
CA TRP A 689 -56.07 -43.03 47.39
C TRP A 689 -56.99 -43.15 48.61
N LYS A 690 -56.51 -43.82 49.66
CA LYS A 690 -57.33 -44.18 50.82
C LYS A 690 -56.85 -43.48 52.09
N VAL A 691 -57.81 -43.08 52.91
CA VAL A 691 -57.61 -42.61 54.29
C VAL A 691 -58.44 -43.50 55.20
N GLU A 692 -57.85 -43.95 56.29
CA GLU A 692 -58.59 -44.64 57.37
C GLU A 692 -59.04 -43.57 58.36
N LEU A 693 -60.32 -43.55 58.70
CA LEU A 693 -60.88 -42.66 59.72
C LEU A 693 -60.81 -43.40 61.06
N VAL A 694 -60.50 -42.68 62.13
CA VAL A 694 -60.51 -43.25 63.48
C VAL A 694 -61.93 -43.10 64.06
N GLU A 695 -62.25 -43.87 65.09
CA GLU A 695 -63.47 -43.74 65.90
C GLU A 695 -63.01 -43.80 67.35
N ASP A 696 -63.19 -42.73 68.14
CA ASP A 696 -62.78 -42.67 69.55
C ASP A 696 -63.96 -42.59 70.54
N PHE A 697 -65.19 -42.51 70.00
CA PHE A 697 -66.47 -42.48 70.70
C PHE A 697 -66.75 -41.20 71.51
N LEU A 698 -66.16 -40.06 71.14
CA LEU A 698 -66.47 -38.73 71.70
C LEU A 698 -67.45 -37.95 70.80
N GLU A 699 -68.42 -37.25 71.41
CA GLU A 699 -69.34 -36.35 70.68
C GLU A 699 -68.64 -35.00 70.40
N GLU A 700 -67.92 -34.91 69.28
CA GLU A 700 -67.16 -33.73 68.88
C GLU A 700 -67.92 -32.82 67.87
N ALA A 701 -67.26 -31.75 67.42
CA ALA A 701 -67.78 -30.85 66.38
C ALA A 701 -67.28 -31.28 64.99
N GLU A 702 -67.90 -30.78 63.90
CA GLU A 702 -67.49 -31.13 62.53
C GLU A 702 -66.00 -30.84 62.26
N GLU A 703 -65.25 -31.92 62.08
CA GLU A 703 -63.79 -31.95 61.99
C GLU A 703 -63.36 -31.94 60.51
N MET A 704 -62.25 -31.26 60.17
CA MET A 704 -61.85 -31.04 58.78
C MET A 704 -60.36 -31.19 58.53
N PHE A 705 -60.02 -31.76 57.36
CA PHE A 705 -58.69 -31.72 56.78
C PHE A 705 -58.71 -31.46 55.26
N GLU A 706 -57.63 -30.87 54.74
CA GLU A 706 -57.47 -30.51 53.33
C GLU A 706 -56.49 -31.47 52.64
N VAL A 707 -56.88 -32.03 51.50
CA VAL A 707 -56.02 -32.86 50.65
C VAL A 707 -55.79 -32.12 49.33
N THR A 708 -54.54 -31.86 49.00
CA THR A 708 -54.14 -31.13 47.80
C THR A 708 -53.26 -31.99 46.89
N LEU A 709 -53.49 -31.94 45.58
CA LEU A 709 -52.56 -32.44 44.58
C LEU A 709 -51.31 -31.53 44.56
N ASP A 710 -50.13 -32.13 44.55
CA ASP A 710 -48.84 -31.43 44.55
C ASP A 710 -47.82 -32.11 43.62
N SER A 711 -46.88 -31.32 43.09
CA SER A 711 -45.71 -31.78 42.32
C SER A 711 -46.02 -32.86 41.26
N PRO A 712 -46.84 -32.54 40.23
CA PRO A 712 -47.16 -33.49 39.18
C PRO A 712 -45.97 -33.63 38.21
N VAL A 713 -45.76 -34.83 37.68
CA VAL A 713 -44.68 -35.15 36.73
C VAL A 713 -45.27 -35.88 35.53
N GLY A 714 -45.01 -35.37 34.32
CA GLY A 714 -45.67 -35.89 33.10
C GLY A 714 -47.17 -35.57 33.04
N ALA A 715 -47.64 -34.59 33.81
CA ALA A 715 -49.00 -34.06 33.79
C ALA A 715 -49.04 -32.61 34.30
N ILE A 716 -50.05 -31.84 33.90
CA ILE A 716 -50.42 -30.56 34.56
C ILE A 716 -51.50 -30.80 35.63
N GLN A 717 -51.53 -29.94 36.64
CA GLN A 717 -52.72 -29.80 37.49
C GLN A 717 -53.73 -28.86 36.82
N ARG A 718 -54.99 -29.28 36.77
CA ARG A 718 -56.12 -28.56 36.18
C ARG A 718 -57.40 -29.02 36.90
N GLY A 719 -58.45 -28.21 36.92
CA GLY A 719 -59.71 -28.59 37.59
C GLY A 719 -59.54 -28.57 39.10
N ASN A 720 -60.08 -29.57 39.80
CA ASN A 720 -60.02 -29.66 41.25
C ASN A 720 -58.63 -30.11 41.70
N ASP A 721 -57.77 -29.17 42.10
CA ASP A 721 -56.47 -29.43 42.72
C ASP A 721 -56.58 -29.76 44.23
N LYS A 722 -57.75 -29.52 44.83
CA LYS A 722 -58.02 -29.69 46.26
C LYS A 722 -59.33 -30.42 46.54
N ALA A 723 -59.35 -31.13 47.66
CA ALA A 723 -60.56 -31.60 48.32
C ALA A 723 -60.52 -31.29 49.83
N VAL A 724 -61.64 -30.85 50.39
CA VAL A 724 -61.87 -30.81 51.84
C VAL A 724 -62.61 -32.08 52.24
N ILE A 725 -62.18 -32.70 53.34
CA ILE A 725 -62.86 -33.82 53.96
C ILE A 725 -63.46 -33.29 55.25
N ILE A 726 -64.76 -33.55 55.47
CA ILE A 726 -65.50 -33.17 56.66
C ILE A 726 -65.94 -34.46 57.36
N ILE A 727 -65.48 -34.63 58.59
CA ILE A 727 -65.73 -35.76 59.48
C ILE A 727 -66.93 -35.39 60.39
N MET A 728 -67.82 -36.36 60.61
CA MET A 728 -69.06 -36.20 61.37
C MET A 728 -69.26 -37.36 62.36
N ASP A 729 -69.61 -37.01 63.61
CA ASP A 729 -69.93 -37.98 64.67
C ASP A 729 -71.17 -38.87 64.37
N ASN A 730 -71.13 -40.09 64.87
CA ASN A 730 -72.00 -41.23 64.58
C ASN A 730 -73.21 -41.33 65.54
N LYS A 731 -74.02 -40.26 65.60
CA LYS A 731 -75.15 -40.18 66.55
C LYS A 731 -76.18 -41.30 66.33
N ASN A 732 -76.35 -42.16 67.34
CA ASN A 732 -77.25 -43.32 67.37
C ASN A 732 -77.08 -44.34 66.23
N GLY A 733 -75.87 -44.50 65.67
CA GLY A 733 -75.60 -45.53 64.65
C GLY A 733 -76.27 -45.27 63.30
N GLN A 734 -76.82 -44.07 63.09
CA GLN A 734 -77.27 -43.58 61.81
C GLN A 734 -76.68 -42.20 61.55
N CYS A 735 -75.54 -42.18 60.86
CA CYS A 735 -75.20 -41.06 59.99
C CYS A 735 -76.45 -40.60 59.21
N ALA A 736 -76.63 -39.29 59.06
CA ALA A 736 -77.71 -38.72 58.27
C ALA A 736 -77.48 -38.93 56.76
N GLU A 737 -77.56 -40.18 56.30
CA GLU A 737 -77.60 -40.51 54.89
C GLU A 737 -78.89 -39.95 54.29
N ASN A 738 -78.74 -38.96 53.39
CA ASN A 738 -79.74 -38.59 52.42
C ASN A 738 -79.35 -39.15 51.03
N PRO A 739 -79.79 -40.36 50.66
CA PRO A 739 -79.69 -40.83 49.29
C PRO A 739 -80.62 -39.99 48.38
N SER A 740 -80.07 -39.54 47.25
CA SER A 740 -80.81 -38.88 46.17
C SER A 740 -81.25 -39.91 45.10
N PRO A 741 -81.90 -39.55 43.97
CA PRO A 741 -82.54 -38.30 43.54
C PRO A 741 -84.00 -38.55 43.02
N ARG A 742 -84.47 -37.74 42.04
CA ARG A 742 -85.68 -37.88 41.16
C ARG A 742 -86.98 -37.21 41.64
N GLU A 743 -87.89 -36.72 40.78
CA GLU A 743 -87.84 -36.41 39.33
C GLU A 743 -88.95 -35.41 38.95
N THR A 744 -88.64 -34.38 38.16
CA THR A 744 -89.56 -33.80 37.17
C THR A 744 -88.78 -33.28 35.96
N GLY A 745 -88.69 -34.12 34.92
CA GLY A 745 -88.48 -33.66 33.55
C GLY A 745 -89.78 -33.05 32.97
N PRO A 746 -89.86 -32.75 31.65
CA PRO A 746 -89.17 -33.49 30.59
C PRO A 746 -88.33 -32.65 29.61
N TYR A 747 -87.46 -33.34 28.87
CA TYR A 747 -86.87 -32.86 27.61
C TYR A 747 -87.91 -32.89 26.46
N PRO A 748 -87.58 -32.34 25.29
CA PRO A 748 -87.06 -33.26 24.27
C PRO A 748 -85.78 -32.77 23.55
N LYS A 749 -85.02 -33.73 23.01
CA LYS A 749 -83.97 -33.50 22.00
C LYS A 749 -84.41 -34.08 20.65
N HIS A 750 -84.22 -33.31 19.59
CA HIS A 750 -83.84 -33.78 18.25
C HIS A 750 -82.64 -32.88 17.82
N GLY A 751 -81.72 -33.24 16.91
CA GLY A 751 -81.82 -34.08 15.72
C GLY A 751 -82.14 -33.19 14.51
N ILE A 752 -81.46 -33.24 13.36
CA ILE A 752 -80.44 -34.18 12.86
C ILE A 752 -79.72 -33.54 11.63
N ILE A 753 -78.41 -33.84 11.37
CA ILE A 753 -77.69 -34.04 10.06
C ILE A 753 -77.96 -33.06 8.86
N GLN A 754 -77.03 -32.61 7.98
CA GLN A 754 -75.55 -32.65 7.75
C GLN A 754 -75.24 -31.70 6.52
N VAL A 755 -73.98 -31.69 6.02
CA VAL A 755 -73.55 -31.27 4.64
C VAL A 755 -73.42 -29.73 4.44
N GLU A 756 -72.43 -29.14 3.75
CA GLU A 756 -71.32 -29.67 2.91
C GLU A 756 -69.92 -29.05 3.22
N THR A 757 -68.93 -29.42 2.41
CA THR A 757 -67.47 -29.34 2.60
C THR A 757 -66.73 -28.24 1.81
N LEU A 758 -65.55 -27.84 2.35
CA LEU A 758 -64.31 -27.42 1.63
C LEU A 758 -64.31 -26.02 0.91
N PRO A 759 -63.14 -25.46 0.51
CA PRO A 759 -61.89 -25.32 1.28
C PRO A 759 -61.08 -23.99 1.04
N ILE A 760 -59.89 -23.94 1.68
CA ILE A 760 -58.58 -23.50 1.07
C ILE A 760 -58.16 -22.00 1.09
N ILE A 761 -56.97 -21.77 1.71
CA ILE A 761 -55.83 -20.92 1.27
C ILE A 761 -55.99 -19.37 1.26
N SER A 762 -54.99 -18.56 1.66
CA SER A 762 -53.72 -18.83 2.37
C SER A 762 -52.92 -17.54 2.70
N ARG A 763 -51.91 -17.66 3.60
CA ARG A 763 -50.56 -17.02 3.54
C ARG A 763 -50.43 -15.48 3.53
N ASP A 764 -49.29 -14.90 3.92
CA ASP A 764 -48.26 -15.26 4.92
C ASP A 764 -47.39 -14.02 5.18
N GLY A 765 -46.87 -13.89 6.41
CA GLY A 765 -45.64 -13.14 6.70
C GLY A 765 -45.69 -11.59 6.65
N SER A 766 -44.67 -10.88 7.15
CA SER A 766 -43.56 -11.34 8.00
C SER A 766 -42.90 -10.19 8.78
N GLU A 767 -42.87 -10.31 10.12
CA GLU A 767 -41.73 -9.90 10.99
C GLU A 767 -41.40 -8.36 11.03
N ILE A 768 -40.39 -7.78 11.71
CA ILE A 768 -39.21 -8.20 12.52
C ILE A 768 -39.17 -7.43 13.88
N ALA A 769 -38.23 -7.79 14.76
CA ALA A 769 -38.05 -7.48 16.18
C ALA A 769 -37.67 -6.03 16.64
N ARG A 770 -37.41 -5.94 17.96
CA ARG A 770 -36.80 -4.83 18.75
C ARG A 770 -35.44 -4.37 18.19
N GLY A 771 -34.92 -3.18 18.53
CA GLY A 771 -35.49 -2.10 19.35
C GLY A 771 -34.42 -1.11 19.88
N ASP A 772 -34.89 -0.08 20.59
CA ASP A 772 -34.15 1.08 21.13
C ASP A 772 -33.60 2.09 20.08
N ASN A 773 -33.34 3.37 20.38
CA ASN A 773 -33.40 4.10 21.65
C ASN A 773 -34.16 5.47 21.53
N LEU A 774 -33.53 6.61 21.86
CA LEU A 774 -34.11 7.95 22.07
C LEU A 774 -33.15 9.06 21.54
N PRO A 775 -33.51 10.37 21.45
CA PRO A 775 -34.73 11.04 21.92
C PRO A 775 -35.46 12.00 20.92
N GLN A 776 -36.71 12.38 21.24
CA GLN A 776 -37.35 13.74 21.17
C GLN A 776 -37.20 14.66 19.90
N VAL A 777 -38.19 15.43 19.40
CA VAL A 777 -39.49 15.89 19.98
C VAL A 777 -40.50 16.47 18.93
N ILE A 778 -41.79 16.09 19.03
CA ILE A 778 -43.06 16.85 18.78
C ILE A 778 -43.49 17.35 17.35
N THR A 779 -44.39 16.58 16.71
CA THR A 779 -45.67 16.99 16.00
C THR A 779 -45.62 17.78 14.65
N PRO A 780 -46.73 17.88 13.84
CA PRO A 780 -48.13 17.48 14.12
C PRO A 780 -48.95 16.71 13.04
N ALA A 781 -49.79 15.80 13.57
CA ALA A 781 -51.20 15.53 13.21
C ALA A 781 -51.65 15.12 11.79
N SER A 782 -52.20 13.90 11.72
CA SER A 782 -53.52 13.65 11.12
C SER A 782 -54.42 12.92 12.14
N LYS A 783 -55.74 12.79 11.89
CA LYS A 783 -56.72 12.30 12.89
C LYS A 783 -57.69 11.29 12.28
N LYS A 784 -57.86 10.11 12.88
CA LYS A 784 -59.08 9.29 12.78
C LYS A 784 -59.86 9.35 14.10
N ARG A 785 -61.20 9.25 14.04
CA ARG A 785 -62.12 9.34 15.19
C ARG A 785 -63.34 8.45 14.96
N LEU A 786 -63.66 7.60 15.93
CA LEU A 786 -64.91 6.81 15.97
C LEU A 786 -66.10 7.67 16.44
N ARG A 787 -67.32 7.25 16.07
CA ARG A 787 -68.61 7.82 16.54
C ARG A 787 -69.67 6.72 16.67
N THR A 788 -70.50 6.81 17.70
CA THR A 788 -71.72 6.00 17.83
C THR A 788 -72.80 6.43 16.84
N ASN A 789 -73.58 5.48 16.32
CA ASN A 789 -74.71 5.78 15.46
C ASN A 789 -75.88 6.41 16.25
N GLY A 790 -76.77 7.14 15.58
CA GLY A 790 -78.05 7.63 16.13
C GLY A 790 -78.03 8.98 16.85
N ASN A 791 -77.12 9.26 17.79
CA ASN A 791 -77.12 10.52 18.55
C ASN A 791 -75.72 11.02 18.94
N GLY A 792 -75.40 12.27 18.61
CA GLY A 792 -74.03 12.83 18.59
C GLY A 792 -73.39 13.21 19.93
N LYS A 793 -73.54 12.41 21.00
CA LYS A 793 -72.79 12.62 22.25
C LYS A 793 -71.40 11.97 22.21
N ILE A 794 -70.38 12.68 22.70
CA ILE A 794 -69.01 12.16 22.81
C ILE A 794 -68.84 11.48 24.18
N ILE A 795 -68.62 10.16 24.19
CA ILE A 795 -68.35 9.38 25.40
C ILE A 795 -66.86 9.51 25.77
N ARG A 796 -66.57 9.65 27.08
CA ARG A 796 -65.21 9.71 27.64
C ARG A 796 -64.80 8.32 28.18
N PRO A 797 -63.50 7.98 28.17
CA PRO A 797 -62.99 6.67 28.60
C PRO A 797 -63.30 6.37 30.07
N SER A 798 -63.55 5.09 30.37
CA SER A 798 -63.83 4.56 31.71
C SER A 798 -62.59 4.54 32.60
N SER A 799 -61.41 4.28 32.03
CA SER A 799 -60.12 4.62 32.68
C SER A 799 -59.05 4.99 31.64
N VAL A 800 -57.99 5.64 32.10
CA VAL A 800 -56.85 6.06 31.26
C VAL A 800 -55.56 5.69 31.97
N ILE A 801 -54.93 4.60 31.53
CA ILE A 801 -53.66 4.13 32.07
C ILE A 801 -52.53 4.67 31.18
N ARG A 802 -51.51 5.27 31.80
CA ARG A 802 -50.34 5.82 31.11
C ARG A 802 -49.09 5.07 31.56
N SER A 803 -48.42 4.42 30.62
CA SER A 803 -47.20 3.66 30.88
C SER A 803 -46.15 4.05 29.85
N GLY A 804 -45.41 5.12 30.14
CA GLY A 804 -44.47 5.71 29.19
C GLY A 804 -45.17 6.51 28.09
N THR A 805 -44.84 6.23 26.83
CA THR A 805 -45.29 6.99 25.65
C THR A 805 -46.73 6.67 25.22
N ASP A 806 -47.27 5.51 25.60
CA ASP A 806 -48.62 5.10 25.25
C ASP A 806 -49.66 5.47 26.32
N VAL A 807 -50.83 5.89 25.84
CA VAL A 807 -52.00 6.23 26.66
C VAL A 807 -53.11 5.26 26.33
N LEU A 808 -53.31 4.26 27.19
CA LEU A 808 -54.34 3.25 27.00
C LEU A 808 -55.69 3.76 27.49
N TYR A 809 -56.66 3.85 26.57
CA TYR A 809 -58.03 4.27 26.84
C TYR A 809 -58.96 3.06 26.95
N THR A 810 -59.37 2.70 28.16
CA THR A 810 -60.31 1.61 28.41
C THR A 810 -61.74 2.15 28.44
N TYR A 811 -62.66 1.48 27.76
CA TYR A 811 -64.09 1.75 27.75
C TYR A 811 -64.83 0.45 28.11
N HIS A 812 -65.70 0.48 29.13
CA HIS A 812 -66.52 -0.67 29.50
C HIS A 812 -67.98 -0.44 29.08
N GLY A 813 -68.52 -1.34 28.26
CA GLY A 813 -69.91 -1.34 27.80
C GLY A 813 -70.08 -2.09 26.47
N ILE A 814 -71.20 -2.80 26.31
CA ILE A 814 -71.52 -3.54 25.08
C ILE A 814 -72.32 -2.62 24.15
N MET A 815 -71.71 -2.13 23.08
CA MET A 815 -72.39 -1.44 21.97
C MET A 815 -71.54 -1.46 20.70
N SER A 816 -72.18 -1.56 19.54
CA SER A 816 -71.52 -1.75 18.24
C SER A 816 -71.04 -0.45 17.58
N LEU A 817 -69.91 -0.55 16.87
CA LEU A 817 -69.28 0.52 16.09
C LEU A 817 -68.67 -0.06 14.81
N THR A 818 -68.80 0.65 13.68
CA THR A 818 -68.21 0.29 12.38
C THR A 818 -67.04 1.21 12.01
N VAL A 819 -66.18 0.72 11.13
CA VAL A 819 -65.09 1.48 10.47
C VAL A 819 -65.09 1.10 9.00
N GLU A 820 -65.05 2.12 8.13
CA GLU A 820 -64.98 1.97 6.68
C GLU A 820 -63.78 2.80 6.16
N ASP A 821 -63.05 2.22 5.21
CA ASP A 821 -62.12 2.88 4.29
C ASP A 821 -62.40 2.27 2.91
N GLU A 822 -62.77 3.07 1.90
CA GLU A 822 -63.05 2.58 0.54
C GLU A 822 -61.83 2.73 -0.41
N THR A 823 -61.83 1.94 -1.49
CA THR A 823 -60.61 1.56 -2.22
C THR A 823 -60.56 1.96 -3.70
N SER A 824 -59.40 2.46 -4.13
CA SER A 824 -58.72 2.27 -5.44
C SER A 824 -59.49 2.36 -6.78
N ALA A 825 -58.97 3.19 -7.71
CA ALA A 825 -59.15 3.02 -9.15
C ALA A 825 -57.92 3.53 -9.96
N PHE A 826 -57.74 3.01 -11.18
CA PHE A 826 -56.64 3.32 -12.11
C PHE A 826 -56.97 4.50 -13.06
N ASN A 827 -55.98 5.35 -13.38
CA ASN A 827 -55.42 5.60 -14.74
C ASN A 827 -54.99 7.06 -15.07
N SER A 828 -53.81 7.14 -15.70
CA SER A 828 -53.37 8.20 -16.64
C SER A 828 -53.19 9.64 -16.10
N GLY A 829 -52.48 10.50 -16.86
CA GLY A 829 -52.47 11.96 -16.63
C GLY A 829 -51.09 12.63 -16.64
N LYS A 830 -50.74 13.22 -17.79
CA LYS A 830 -49.51 13.99 -18.08
C LYS A 830 -49.13 15.08 -17.05
N LYS A 831 -47.82 15.14 -16.75
CA LYS A 831 -46.91 16.32 -16.70
C LYS A 831 -47.37 17.68 -16.11
N ALA A 832 -46.39 18.32 -15.45
CA ALA A 832 -46.10 19.77 -15.45
C ALA A 832 -47.01 20.67 -14.55
N GLN A 833 -46.57 21.82 -14.00
CA GLN A 833 -45.25 22.47 -13.86
C GLN A 833 -45.37 23.68 -12.88
N VAL A 834 -44.23 24.24 -12.41
CA VAL A 834 -44.03 25.72 -12.14
C VAL A 834 -44.86 26.35 -10.98
N GLN A 835 -44.39 27.26 -10.12
CA GLN A 835 -43.09 27.95 -9.84
C GLN A 835 -43.06 28.36 -8.33
N VAL A 836 -41.90 28.42 -7.63
CA VAL A 836 -41.08 29.63 -7.27
C VAL A 836 -41.85 30.71 -6.46
N THR A 837 -41.39 31.32 -5.36
CA THR A 837 -40.04 31.64 -4.78
C THR A 837 -40.12 31.46 -3.24
N SER A 838 -39.15 30.99 -2.43
CA SER A 838 -37.69 31.18 -2.31
C SER A 838 -37.19 32.50 -1.66
N ARG A 839 -36.99 32.48 -0.34
CA ARG A 839 -35.77 32.91 0.40
C ARG A 839 -35.71 31.94 1.61
N GLY A 840 -34.62 31.26 1.98
CA GLY A 840 -33.18 31.61 1.98
C GLY A 840 -32.76 31.79 3.45
N GLN A 841 -31.65 31.27 4.02
CA GLN A 841 -30.39 30.62 3.60
C GLN A 841 -29.85 29.84 4.86
N GLN A 842 -28.79 29.00 4.96
CA GLN A 842 -27.80 28.22 4.18
C GLN A 842 -26.95 27.46 5.26
N ARG A 843 -26.19 26.35 5.10
CA ARG A 843 -25.98 25.25 4.12
C ARG A 843 -25.24 24.07 4.88
N PRO A 844 -24.70 22.97 4.30
CA PRO A 844 -24.72 21.66 4.98
C PRO A 844 -23.35 20.99 5.25
N LEU A 845 -23.42 19.71 5.65
CA LEU A 845 -22.37 18.69 5.77
C LEU A 845 -21.49 18.49 4.50
N PRO A 846 -20.28 17.89 4.66
CA PRO A 846 -19.48 17.35 3.55
C PRO A 846 -20.05 16.02 3.02
N ALA A 847 -19.61 15.61 1.82
CA ALA A 847 -20.09 14.40 1.14
C ALA A 847 -18.99 13.34 0.88
N LYS A 848 -19.40 12.08 0.72
CA LYS A 848 -18.61 11.00 0.10
C LYS A 848 -19.02 10.83 -1.37
N SER A 849 -18.16 10.23 -2.19
CA SER A 849 -18.41 8.90 -2.82
C SER A 849 -17.51 8.64 -4.06
N THR A 850 -17.51 7.39 -4.52
CA THR A 850 -16.54 6.81 -5.46
C THR A 850 -17.13 6.48 -6.85
N SER A 851 -16.33 6.78 -7.89
CA SER A 851 -15.98 5.91 -9.05
C SER A 851 -17.02 5.43 -10.10
N TYR A 852 -16.60 5.50 -11.39
CA TYR A 852 -16.99 4.66 -12.55
C TYR A 852 -18.42 4.82 -13.15
N LEU A 853 -18.70 4.59 -14.45
CA LEU A 853 -17.95 4.75 -15.73
C LEU A 853 -18.93 4.52 -16.92
N ARG A 854 -18.95 5.37 -17.97
CA ARG A 854 -19.23 5.02 -19.40
C ARG A 854 -19.15 6.24 -20.36
N THR A 855 -19.36 6.02 -21.67
CA THR A 855 -18.60 6.69 -22.75
C THR A 855 -19.41 7.05 -24.01
N ILE A 856 -19.06 8.19 -24.64
CA ILE A 856 -19.00 8.44 -26.13
C ILE A 856 -20.37 8.56 -26.86
N PRO A 857 -20.56 9.23 -28.05
CA PRO A 857 -19.64 10.01 -28.92
C PRO A 857 -20.09 11.46 -29.34
N THR A 858 -19.16 12.22 -29.97
CA THR A 858 -19.36 13.22 -31.08
C THR A 858 -20.18 14.53 -30.84
N ASN A 859 -19.99 15.64 -31.57
CA ASN A 859 -19.07 15.98 -32.68
C ASN A 859 -18.69 17.48 -32.74
N SER A 860 -17.62 17.84 -33.47
CA SER A 860 -17.39 19.13 -34.19
C SER A 860 -17.32 20.44 -33.38
N GLN A 861 -16.43 21.44 -33.59
CA GLN A 861 -15.26 21.71 -34.46
C GLN A 861 -14.61 23.04 -33.92
N ARG A 862 -13.46 23.60 -34.33
CA ARG A 862 -12.27 23.24 -35.15
C ARG A 862 -11.21 24.32 -34.83
N GLY A 863 -9.92 23.97 -34.65
CA GLY A 863 -8.85 24.98 -34.60
C GLY A 863 -7.48 24.50 -34.12
N SER A 864 -6.44 24.75 -34.91
CA SER A 864 -5.01 24.46 -34.64
C SER A 864 -4.14 25.29 -35.63
N PRO A 865 -2.80 25.42 -35.48
CA PRO A 865 -1.93 25.00 -34.36
C PRO A 865 -0.88 26.07 -33.90
N ALA A 866 -0.07 25.69 -32.88
CA ALA A 866 1.29 26.18 -32.60
C ALA A 866 1.45 27.63 -32.03
N PRO A 867 2.67 28.04 -31.59
CA PRO A 867 3.35 27.45 -30.42
C PRO A 867 3.98 28.48 -29.45
N GLN A 868 4.10 28.17 -28.15
CA GLN A 868 5.16 28.75 -27.30
C GLN A 868 5.41 28.04 -25.95
N SER A 869 6.48 28.46 -25.29
CA SER A 869 7.13 27.89 -24.10
C SER A 869 6.48 28.24 -22.76
N GLY A 870 6.74 27.42 -21.74
CA GLY A 870 6.42 27.73 -20.34
C GLY A 870 7.09 26.76 -19.36
N PHE A 871 8.20 27.17 -18.74
CA PHE A 871 8.79 26.47 -17.60
C PHE A 871 7.92 26.68 -16.35
N SER A 872 7.44 25.60 -15.74
CA SER A 872 6.90 25.63 -14.37
C SER A 872 7.96 25.15 -13.37
N ARG A 873 8.25 25.98 -12.36
CA ARG A 873 9.06 25.57 -11.19
C ARG A 873 8.26 24.61 -10.30
N PRO A 874 8.91 23.66 -9.61
CA PRO A 874 8.31 23.00 -8.45
C PRO A 874 8.15 24.02 -7.31
N GLU A 875 6.94 24.14 -6.76
CA GLU A 875 6.70 25.01 -5.60
C GLU A 875 7.11 24.31 -4.29
N SER A 876 7.62 25.08 -3.33
CA SER A 876 8.11 24.58 -2.04
C SER A 876 6.97 24.12 -1.14
N LYS A 877 7.05 22.89 -0.60
CA LYS A 877 6.09 22.39 0.39
C LYS A 877 6.08 23.26 1.65
N ALA A 878 4.88 23.59 2.13
CA ALA A 878 4.69 24.25 3.41
C ALA A 878 5.10 23.34 4.58
N CYS A 879 5.55 23.94 5.69
CA CYS A 879 5.87 23.23 6.92
C CYS A 879 4.57 22.73 7.58
N THR A 880 4.41 21.40 7.68
CA THR A 880 3.27 20.73 8.32
C THR A 880 3.68 20.12 9.67
N PRO A 881 2.72 19.74 10.56
CA PRO A 881 3.04 19.11 11.84
C PRO A 881 3.85 17.82 11.73
N GLU A 882 3.70 17.09 10.61
CA GLU A 882 4.44 15.86 10.28
C GLU A 882 5.93 16.14 9.98
N LEU A 883 6.25 17.35 9.54
CA LEU A 883 7.61 17.81 9.26
C LEU A 883 8.24 18.53 10.48
N ALA A 884 7.59 18.53 11.64
CA ALA A 884 8.12 19.19 12.83
C ALA A 884 9.47 18.58 13.26
N GLY A 885 10.51 19.42 13.31
CA GLY A 885 11.89 19.04 13.60
C GLY A 885 12.78 18.82 12.36
N PHE A 886 12.20 18.62 11.17
CA PHE A 886 12.98 18.44 9.94
C PHE A 886 13.71 19.73 9.52
N LEU A 887 14.92 19.54 8.98
CA LEU A 887 15.78 20.59 8.45
C LEU A 887 15.66 20.62 6.92
N HIS A 888 15.51 21.82 6.36
CA HIS A 888 15.44 22.07 4.92
C HIS A 888 16.43 23.17 4.56
N PHE A 889 17.30 22.95 3.59
CA PHE A 889 18.17 24.00 3.07
C PHE A 889 17.39 24.90 2.11
N ASN A 890 17.12 26.15 2.50
CA ASN A 890 16.47 27.08 1.59
C ASN A 890 17.51 27.70 0.64
N ALA A 891 17.63 27.13 -0.56
CA ALA A 891 18.55 27.57 -1.61
C ALA A 891 18.38 29.04 -2.04
N SER A 892 17.24 29.68 -1.77
CA SER A 892 17.03 31.12 -2.03
C SER A 892 17.51 32.06 -0.93
N LEU A 893 17.85 31.53 0.25
CA LEU A 893 18.36 32.30 1.40
C LEU A 893 19.74 31.83 1.89
N GLY A 894 20.29 30.73 1.34
CA GLY A 894 21.59 30.18 1.74
C GLY A 894 21.63 29.65 3.18
N GLN A 895 20.47 29.38 3.79
CA GLN A 895 20.34 29.06 5.21
C GLN A 895 19.54 27.78 5.46
N LEU A 896 19.95 27.04 6.49
CA LEU A 896 19.23 25.88 6.99
C LEU A 896 18.03 26.35 7.84
N VAL A 897 16.83 25.90 7.49
CA VAL A 897 15.61 26.21 8.23
C VAL A 897 14.98 24.95 8.80
N GLN A 898 14.59 24.99 10.07
CA GLN A 898 13.84 23.93 10.74
C GLN A 898 12.34 24.20 10.67
N CYS A 899 11.55 23.20 10.30
CA CYS A 899 10.10 23.27 10.40
C CYS A 899 9.67 23.08 11.87
N ASN A 900 8.92 24.02 12.43
CA ASN A 900 8.39 23.91 13.81
C ASN A 900 7.00 23.25 13.88
N GLY A 901 6.55 22.63 12.79
CA GLY A 901 5.21 22.08 12.61
C GLY A 901 4.17 23.06 12.02
N ILE A 902 4.50 24.35 11.88
CA ILE A 902 3.60 25.39 11.35
C ILE A 902 4.33 26.34 10.36
N SER A 903 5.60 26.67 10.62
CA SER A 903 6.43 27.48 9.74
C SER A 903 7.92 27.08 9.78
N TRP A 904 8.62 27.38 8.70
CA TRP A 904 10.08 27.25 8.59
C TRP A 904 10.75 28.40 9.35
N LYS A 905 11.70 28.09 10.24
CA LYS A 905 12.50 29.07 11.00
C LYS A 905 14.00 28.83 10.81
N PRO A 906 14.86 29.87 10.78
CA PRO A 906 16.32 29.68 10.77
C PRO A 906 16.79 28.78 11.91
N TRP A 907 17.63 27.80 11.59
CA TRP A 907 18.16 26.84 12.55
C TRP A 907 19.53 27.28 13.10
N THR A 908 19.77 26.99 14.37
CA THR A 908 21.07 27.15 15.04
C THR A 908 21.37 25.95 15.92
N ALA A 909 22.62 25.50 15.93
CA ALA A 909 23.05 24.36 16.73
C ALA A 909 22.99 24.69 18.24
N THR A 910 22.41 23.79 19.04
CA THR A 910 22.47 23.81 20.51
C THR A 910 22.53 22.38 21.05
N ASP A 911 23.31 22.16 22.12
CA ASP A 911 23.78 20.85 22.58
C ASP A 911 22.67 19.84 22.94
N LYS A 912 21.46 20.35 23.19
CA LYS A 912 20.28 19.53 23.48
C LYS A 912 19.86 18.62 22.34
N VAL A 913 20.22 18.94 21.09
CA VAL A 913 19.93 18.11 19.91
C VAL A 913 20.86 16.89 19.85
N VAL A 914 22.14 17.05 20.18
CA VAL A 914 23.13 15.94 20.13
C VAL A 914 22.74 14.79 21.06
N ASN A 915 22.15 15.12 22.22
CA ASN A 915 21.67 14.12 23.18
C ASN A 915 20.36 13.42 22.77
N SER A 916 19.60 13.91 21.79
CA SER A 916 18.35 13.27 21.37
C SER A 916 18.54 12.16 20.33
N GLN A 917 19.65 12.13 19.59
CA GLN A 917 19.97 11.06 18.64
C GLN A 917 20.50 9.76 19.28
N LYS A 918 20.88 9.77 20.56
CA LYS A 918 21.40 8.59 21.27
C LYS A 918 20.33 7.70 21.91
N CYS A 919 19.05 8.04 21.78
CA CYS A 919 17.95 7.30 22.40
C CYS A 919 16.75 7.11 21.46
N PRO A 920 15.94 6.04 21.64
CA PRO A 920 14.71 5.87 20.89
C PRO A 920 13.73 7.03 21.09
N GLN A 921 12.88 7.30 20.10
CA GLN A 921 11.96 8.44 20.12
C GLN A 921 11.07 8.43 21.38
N GLY A 922 11.08 9.54 22.13
CA GLY A 922 10.36 9.69 23.41
C GLY A 922 11.17 9.33 24.67
N TRP A 923 12.40 8.82 24.54
CA TRP A 923 13.32 8.57 25.64
C TRP A 923 14.29 9.75 25.83
N THR A 924 14.82 9.91 27.04
CA THR A 924 15.76 10.99 27.40
C THR A 924 17.12 10.41 27.79
N TYR A 925 18.20 10.88 27.16
CA TYR A 925 19.58 10.47 27.46
C TYR A 925 20.13 11.15 28.71
N HIS A 926 20.74 10.37 29.61
CA HIS A 926 21.52 10.85 30.76
C HIS A 926 22.52 9.75 31.21
N SER A 927 23.73 10.11 31.66
CA SER A 927 24.73 9.15 32.19
C SER A 927 24.90 7.83 31.41
N HIS A 928 25.01 7.84 30.07
CA HIS A 928 25.11 6.62 29.23
C HIS A 928 23.89 5.67 29.30
N HIS A 929 22.71 6.23 29.55
CA HIS A 929 21.46 5.49 29.65
C HIS A 929 20.31 6.30 29.05
N CYS A 930 19.31 5.59 28.51
CA CYS A 930 18.06 6.18 28.05
C CYS A 930 16.95 5.92 29.08
N TYR A 931 16.20 6.96 29.45
CA TYR A 931 15.12 6.90 30.44
C TYR A 931 13.77 7.30 29.85
N LEU A 932 12.70 6.62 30.29
CA LEU A 932 11.32 6.90 29.92
C LEU A 932 10.43 7.01 31.16
N LEU A 933 9.81 8.19 31.36
CA LEU A 933 8.84 8.43 32.43
C LEU A 933 7.42 8.05 31.98
N SER A 934 6.78 7.14 32.72
CA SER A 934 5.37 6.80 32.48
C SER A 934 4.42 7.83 33.08
N THR A 935 3.97 8.76 32.23
CA THR A 935 3.07 9.87 32.57
C THR A 935 1.58 9.49 32.51
N GLY A 936 1.18 8.63 31.57
CA GLY A 936 -0.23 8.40 31.21
C GLY A 936 -1.00 7.36 32.02
N ARG A 937 -0.35 6.32 32.59
CA ARG A 937 -1.03 5.29 33.40
C ARG A 937 -0.22 4.90 34.63
N LYS A 938 -0.77 5.20 35.81
CA LYS A 938 -0.24 4.81 37.12
C LYS A 938 -0.42 3.31 37.37
N ALA A 939 0.65 2.61 37.76
CA ALA A 939 0.71 1.15 37.84
C ALA A 939 1.15 0.65 39.22
N THR A 940 0.88 -0.62 39.56
CA THR A 940 1.57 -1.30 40.67
C THR A 940 3.03 -1.55 40.27
N TRP A 941 3.91 -1.86 41.24
CA TRP A 941 5.32 -2.14 40.90
C TRP A 941 5.47 -3.34 39.95
N ASN A 942 4.69 -4.41 40.14
CA ASN A 942 4.76 -5.57 39.25
C ASN A 942 4.28 -5.23 37.83
N ASP A 943 3.25 -4.39 37.71
CA ASP A 943 2.73 -3.98 36.39
C ASP A 943 3.66 -2.97 35.71
N ALA A 944 4.35 -2.13 36.48
CA ALA A 944 5.41 -1.24 36.00
C ALA A 944 6.64 -2.03 35.49
N ALA A 945 7.14 -2.98 36.30
CA ALA A 945 8.25 -3.87 35.92
C ALA A 945 7.92 -4.69 34.67
N ARG A 946 6.69 -5.17 34.58
CA ARG A 946 6.16 -5.87 33.42
C ARG A 946 6.05 -4.95 32.20
N ALA A 947 5.51 -3.73 32.35
CA ALA A 947 5.38 -2.78 31.25
C ALA A 947 6.74 -2.36 30.66
N CYS A 948 7.77 -2.10 31.49
CA CYS A 948 9.11 -1.83 30.98
C CYS A 948 9.64 -3.01 30.14
N ARG A 949 9.43 -4.25 30.60
CA ARG A 949 9.95 -5.45 29.93
C ARG A 949 9.18 -5.82 28.66
N GLU A 950 7.87 -5.98 28.75
CA GLU A 950 7.02 -6.51 27.66
C GLU A 950 6.74 -5.46 26.58
N ARG A 951 6.58 -4.18 26.95
CA ARG A 951 6.24 -3.11 25.99
C ARG A 951 7.45 -2.35 25.45
N PHE A 952 8.55 -2.35 26.18
CA PHE A 952 9.70 -1.47 25.92
C PHE A 952 11.05 -2.19 25.93
N GLN A 953 11.09 -3.52 26.08
CA GLN A 953 12.32 -4.35 26.15
C GLN A 953 13.37 -3.82 27.15
N SER A 954 12.90 -3.21 28.24
CA SER A 954 13.68 -2.41 29.19
C SER A 954 13.44 -2.84 30.63
N ASN A 955 14.23 -2.33 31.58
CA ASN A 955 14.03 -2.60 33.01
C ASN A 955 13.51 -1.36 33.76
N LEU A 956 12.97 -1.55 34.96
CA LEU A 956 12.74 -0.42 35.87
C LEU A 956 14.07 0.17 36.29
N VAL A 957 14.14 1.50 36.39
CA VAL A 957 15.39 2.23 36.60
C VAL A 957 16.17 1.75 37.82
N SER A 958 17.46 1.49 37.61
CA SER A 958 18.44 1.25 38.65
C SER A 958 19.26 2.51 38.93
N VAL A 959 19.60 2.74 40.20
CA VAL A 959 20.14 4.01 40.68
C VAL A 959 21.47 3.77 41.35
N LEU A 960 22.56 3.97 40.59
CA LEU A 960 23.91 3.60 41.00
C LEU A 960 24.67 4.73 41.72
N SER A 961 24.23 5.98 41.58
CA SER A 961 24.81 7.15 42.24
C SER A 961 23.75 8.10 42.82
N LYS A 962 24.20 9.05 43.67
CA LYS A 962 23.36 10.16 44.13
C LYS A 962 22.99 11.12 43.00
N ALA A 963 23.91 11.39 42.06
CA ALA A 963 23.67 12.35 40.97
C ALA A 963 22.53 11.88 40.06
N ASP A 964 22.51 10.59 39.70
CA ASP A 964 21.41 10.00 38.93
C ASP A 964 20.09 10.04 39.71
N MET A 965 20.14 9.86 41.04
CA MET A 965 18.94 9.95 41.88
C MET A 965 18.35 11.37 41.93
N ASP A 966 19.20 12.39 42.10
CA ASP A 966 18.77 13.79 42.13
C ASP A 966 18.27 14.23 40.73
N TRP A 967 18.91 13.79 39.64
CA TRP A 967 18.41 14.01 38.27
C TRP A 967 17.08 13.30 37.99
N LEU A 968 16.95 12.02 38.33
CA LEU A 968 15.70 11.25 38.14
C LEU A 968 14.52 11.85 38.90
N TRP A 969 14.76 12.52 40.04
CA TRP A 969 13.73 13.22 40.79
C TRP A 969 13.23 14.47 40.05
N ASP A 970 14.11 15.23 39.41
CA ASP A 970 13.71 16.37 38.59
C ASP A 970 13.08 15.95 37.26
N PHE A 971 13.62 14.89 36.63
CA PHE A 971 13.01 14.23 35.46
C PHE A 971 11.58 13.71 35.73
N SER A 972 11.26 13.35 36.98
CA SER A 972 9.92 12.88 37.37
C SER A 972 8.88 13.98 37.65
N ASP A 973 9.15 15.24 37.26
CA ASP A 973 8.43 16.45 37.72
C ASP A 973 8.37 16.57 39.28
N ARG A 974 9.36 16.01 39.98
CA ARG A 974 9.37 15.88 41.46
C ARG A 974 8.16 15.12 42.02
N LYS A 975 7.57 14.20 41.24
CA LYS A 975 6.43 13.33 41.62
C LYS A 975 6.92 11.95 42.08
N PRO A 976 6.17 11.19 42.89
CA PRO A 976 6.60 9.86 43.34
C PRO A 976 6.55 8.80 42.23
N PHE A 977 7.65 8.04 42.06
CA PHE A 977 7.78 6.99 41.05
C PHE A 977 8.42 5.69 41.57
N TRP A 978 8.14 4.57 40.90
CA TRP A 978 8.76 3.27 41.14
C TRP A 978 10.15 3.15 40.51
N ILE A 979 11.07 2.50 41.23
CA ILE A 979 12.42 2.14 40.77
C ILE A 979 12.64 0.62 40.86
N GLY A 980 13.71 0.09 40.27
CA GLY A 980 13.95 -1.35 40.15
C GLY A 980 14.26 -2.09 41.46
N LEU A 981 14.62 -1.39 42.54
CA LEU A 981 15.06 -2.05 43.77
C LEU A 981 13.91 -2.80 44.44
N ASN A 982 14.12 -4.09 44.65
CA ASN A 982 13.12 -4.99 45.20
C ASN A 982 13.75 -6.07 46.10
N ALA A 983 12.93 -6.73 46.90
CA ALA A 983 13.30 -7.90 47.69
C ALA A 983 12.29 -9.01 47.38
N ARG A 984 12.51 -9.71 46.26
CA ARG A 984 11.63 -10.78 45.75
C ARG A 984 12.24 -12.17 45.95
N ALA A 985 13.56 -12.29 46.00
CA ALA A 985 14.28 -13.52 46.31
C ALA A 985 13.99 -14.05 47.72
N SER A 986 14.06 -15.38 47.87
CA SER A 986 13.71 -16.12 49.11
C SER A 986 14.57 -15.77 50.33
N LYS A 987 15.75 -15.18 50.14
CA LYS A 987 16.66 -14.73 51.21
C LYS A 987 16.33 -13.34 51.77
N GLY A 988 15.43 -12.58 51.13
CA GLY A 988 15.03 -11.24 51.60
C GLY A 988 16.12 -10.17 51.50
N GLN A 989 17.11 -10.37 50.64
CA GLN A 989 18.11 -9.36 50.25
C GLN A 989 17.50 -8.39 49.23
N TRP A 990 18.13 -7.22 49.06
CA TRP A 990 17.71 -6.24 48.04
C TRP A 990 18.48 -6.48 46.74
N GLU A 991 17.76 -6.47 45.62
CA GLU A 991 18.24 -6.74 44.26
C GLU A 991 17.61 -5.75 43.26
N TRP A 992 18.37 -5.32 42.25
CA TRP A 992 17.82 -4.57 41.10
C TRP A 992 17.20 -5.55 40.07
N VAL A 993 16.35 -5.08 39.14
CA VAL A 993 15.61 -5.96 38.20
C VAL A 993 16.48 -6.48 37.05
N ASP A 994 17.58 -5.79 36.79
CA ASP A 994 18.60 -6.02 35.76
C ASP A 994 19.77 -6.89 36.24
N GLY A 995 19.94 -7.08 37.56
CA GLY A 995 21.04 -7.80 38.17
C GLY A 995 22.23 -6.94 38.64
N GLU A 996 22.14 -5.60 38.58
CA GLU A 996 23.20 -4.72 39.09
C GLU A 996 23.44 -4.89 40.60
N PRO A 997 24.68 -4.66 41.09
CA PRO A 997 24.95 -4.59 42.52
C PRO A 997 24.34 -3.32 43.14
N VAL A 998 23.89 -3.42 44.39
CA VAL A 998 23.28 -2.28 45.11
C VAL A 998 24.36 -1.37 45.70
N SER A 999 24.98 -0.55 44.85
CA SER A 999 26.05 0.40 45.22
C SER A 999 25.56 1.59 46.06
N TYR A 1000 24.36 2.10 45.78
CA TYR A 1000 23.80 3.31 46.38
C TYR A 1000 22.44 3.02 47.03
N THR A 1001 22.16 3.64 48.19
CA THR A 1001 20.82 3.61 48.80
C THR A 1001 20.48 4.92 49.54
N ASN A 1002 19.20 5.32 49.51
CA ASN A 1002 18.72 6.57 50.12
C ASN A 1002 17.49 6.36 51.03
N TRP A 1003 17.60 5.49 52.04
CA TRP A 1003 16.48 5.05 52.87
C TRP A 1003 16.00 6.10 53.90
N ARG A 1004 14.73 6.54 53.79
CA ARG A 1004 14.13 7.57 54.65
C ARG A 1004 14.16 7.29 56.17
N ARG A 1005 14.30 6.02 56.58
CA ARG A 1005 14.39 5.58 58.00
C ARG A 1005 15.47 4.50 58.19
N GLY A 1006 16.52 4.55 57.37
CA GLY A 1006 17.57 3.53 57.31
C GLY A 1006 17.12 2.22 56.64
N PRO A 1007 18.08 1.34 56.25
CA PRO A 1007 17.77 0.02 55.71
C PRO A 1007 17.14 -0.88 56.81
N PRO A 1008 16.19 -1.76 56.46
CA PRO A 1008 15.51 -2.61 57.45
C PRO A 1008 16.46 -3.66 58.04
N ARG A 1009 16.80 -3.53 59.33
CA ARG A 1009 17.61 -4.53 60.05
C ARG A 1009 16.85 -5.86 60.18
N THR A 1010 17.36 -6.88 59.48
CA THR A 1010 17.12 -8.33 59.67
C THR A 1010 15.70 -8.90 59.48
N ARG A 1011 15.62 -10.02 58.74
CA ARG A 1011 14.45 -10.92 58.57
C ARG A 1011 13.14 -10.25 58.10
N ILE A 1012 13.09 -9.92 56.81
CA ILE A 1012 11.83 -9.67 56.10
C ILE A 1012 11.07 -10.99 55.94
N LYS A 1013 10.19 -11.32 56.90
CA LYS A 1013 9.07 -12.27 56.70
C LYS A 1013 7.83 -11.51 56.22
N GLY A 1014 7.09 -12.11 55.29
CA GLY A 1014 5.80 -11.59 54.80
C GLY A 1014 5.91 -10.54 53.69
N ASN A 1015 5.31 -10.89 52.54
CA ASN A 1015 5.12 -10.12 51.31
C ASN A 1015 6.39 -9.65 50.56
N LYS A 1016 6.28 -9.63 49.23
CA LYS A 1016 7.31 -9.08 48.32
C LYS A 1016 7.34 -7.56 48.50
N LYS A 1017 8.53 -7.00 48.74
CA LYS A 1017 8.73 -5.56 49.02
C LYS A 1017 9.49 -4.88 47.89
N CYS A 1018 9.05 -3.69 47.53
CA CYS A 1018 9.54 -2.92 46.39
C CYS A 1018 9.69 -1.43 46.77
N VAL A 1019 10.58 -0.71 46.08
CA VAL A 1019 10.94 0.67 46.46
C VAL A 1019 10.24 1.73 45.62
N LEU A 1020 9.62 2.69 46.31
CA LEU A 1020 9.03 3.92 45.77
C LEU A 1020 9.87 5.13 46.20
N VAL A 1021 10.22 6.00 45.27
CA VAL A 1021 10.88 7.29 45.54
C VAL A 1021 9.82 8.31 45.95
N TRP A 1022 10.03 9.02 47.07
CA TRP A 1022 8.99 9.88 47.66
C TRP A 1022 9.54 11.07 48.45
N ARG A 1023 9.24 12.29 47.96
CA ARG A 1023 9.58 13.62 48.54
C ARG A 1023 11.08 13.80 48.78
N GLY A 1024 11.76 14.39 47.79
CA GLY A 1024 13.18 14.75 47.86
C GLY A 1024 14.05 13.50 47.93
N THR A 1025 14.10 12.75 46.84
CA THR A 1025 14.91 11.52 46.59
C THR A 1025 14.82 10.36 47.60
N ASN A 1026 14.12 10.51 48.71
CA ASN A 1026 13.98 9.55 49.79
C ASN A 1026 13.25 8.25 49.37
N TRP A 1027 13.81 7.10 49.70
CA TRP A 1027 13.26 5.78 49.36
C TRP A 1027 12.29 5.27 50.44
N GLN A 1028 11.15 4.73 50.01
CA GLN A 1028 10.14 4.10 50.85
C GLN A 1028 9.81 2.68 50.40
N ILE A 1029 9.74 1.77 51.37
CA ILE A 1029 9.32 0.39 51.19
C ILE A 1029 7.80 0.31 51.02
N ARG A 1030 7.34 -0.37 49.97
CA ARG A 1030 5.92 -0.66 49.70
C ARG A 1030 5.72 -2.12 49.28
N ASP A 1031 4.48 -2.60 49.33
CA ASP A 1031 4.11 -3.93 48.83
C ASP A 1031 4.04 -3.90 47.29
N CYS A 1032 4.66 -4.88 46.63
CA CYS A 1032 4.75 -4.89 45.16
C CYS A 1032 3.40 -5.18 44.46
N LYS A 1033 2.40 -5.75 45.17
CA LYS A 1033 1.07 -6.11 44.64
C LYS A 1033 -0.06 -5.24 45.19
N LYS A 1034 -0.01 -4.81 46.44
CA LYS A 1034 -1.11 -4.08 47.11
C LYS A 1034 -0.76 -2.61 47.35
N GLY A 1035 -1.31 -1.70 46.54
CA GLY A 1035 -1.18 -0.25 46.73
C GLY A 1035 -1.93 0.57 45.69
N LYS A 1036 -1.95 1.90 45.87
CA LYS A 1036 -2.33 2.82 44.79
C LYS A 1036 -1.24 2.78 43.71
N GLY A 1037 -1.65 2.92 42.45
CA GLY A 1037 -0.70 3.00 41.35
C GLY A 1037 0.14 4.28 41.40
N HIS A 1038 1.40 4.19 40.96
CA HIS A 1038 2.31 5.32 40.80
C HIS A 1038 2.88 5.36 39.38
N SER A 1039 3.48 6.49 39.00
CA SER A 1039 4.32 6.55 37.81
C SER A 1039 5.58 5.70 38.02
N TYR A 1040 6.30 5.42 36.94
CA TYR A 1040 7.51 4.63 36.95
C TYR A 1040 8.46 5.14 35.88
N VAL A 1041 9.76 4.94 36.08
CA VAL A 1041 10.78 5.23 35.08
C VAL A 1041 11.36 3.89 34.60
N CYS A 1042 11.22 3.64 33.30
CA CYS A 1042 11.95 2.57 32.64
C CYS A 1042 13.32 3.10 32.20
N TYR A 1043 14.33 2.24 32.13
CA TYR A 1043 15.64 2.57 31.58
C TYR A 1043 16.21 1.44 30.71
N VAL A 1044 17.03 1.82 29.75
CA VAL A 1044 17.84 0.92 28.92
C VAL A 1044 19.25 1.49 28.81
N LYS A 1045 20.25 0.60 28.74
CA LYS A 1045 21.67 0.95 28.56
C LYS A 1045 21.94 1.24 27.08
N THR A 1046 22.79 2.23 26.79
CA THR A 1046 23.29 2.54 25.44
C THR A 1046 24.68 1.96 25.24
#